data_AF-A0A6S7B678-F1
#
_entry.id   AF-A0A6S7B678-F1
#
_cell.length_a   1.000
_cell.length_b   1.000
_cell.length_c   1.000
_cell.angle_alpha   90.00
_cell.angle_beta   90.00
_cell.angle_gamma   90.00
#
_symmetry.space_group_name_H-M   'P 1'
#
loop_
_entity.id
_entity.type
_entity.pdbx_description
1 polymer ?
#
loop_
_entity_poly.entity_id
_entity_poly.type
_entity_poly.pdbx_seq_one_letter_code
_entity_poly.pdbx_strand_id
1 'polypeptide(L)'
;MSSNPFAGAAFDLSSLLSTDDIQFIESSYFTLLKRAPDIDGMNYYLARLRNGAPKIQILAQLSNSGEARATGVDLPGLKEAIRIYELTRFPIVGRLLRPVFRLDSGAKSTFVSQYANGKSTAKGIFTRAKYSPEQKRETSVAQQGTTAPAAALELDNSLKELLGKSSEVFWAGDRPPLGWMKSSSRIYNPKSDFRLPAEFHQSFDVVYLTERDLGSIKAWPLVVDEALRLLAPGGKLLIRMSNTALLTIFELKNLIAEWGDTKIVFEHTYDAGSCLFAVVNTRTIRRTNDLAGFSFGVVTDGKRPELLRAFIESVENVERVAGQTVECIVCGPESLKTDLGETYKHVTFVRQPDEFPTLGWITKKKNQIVDAATTENLVIAHDRYTIPSDFIKNLSAYGSDYSVLVCRQSRPDGRRMPDWVTLGGEWSLTSPATLEYGDWSRHVFINGGIMIAKAEVLKRVRWNELLFWGQAEDVELTRRLRAAGYVARLARNVHVISTTMRKGLMDGFEAMPVVGDKHMVPGGGNPTAEQTTPAVGFGRKVNFGGKWGQKAVQMGVYVDSAWEVNVEAIVLTAETYGEITFKLPVTPTDAILVQIEVEDTQVLPTILANDVPATVTPMSGTLLRVELPREVFLTNNILRMHFLVPRDEMKLRHILVEPPPIVRTPQAEGKQLFSSGGTGIAALGSGWSQPEPWGCWMLGDEAQLVLHSNYPGCDLVVEGYAKGFVRPPASRTVISVTVNGMAVGHFALNASFDDQPFHFSVPKELLNRTAVLRISFTPQDPCSPQEIGMGSDPRLLSLGLVSLEVFKKS
;
A
#
# COMPACT_ATOMS: atom_id res chain seq x y z
N MET A 1 -22.14 16.25 39.37
CA MET A 1 -23.29 16.54 38.48
C MET A 1 -23.02 15.83 37.17
N SER A 2 -23.99 15.15 36.58
CA SER A 2 -23.83 14.40 35.33
C SER A 2 -24.91 14.83 34.33
N SER A 3 -24.47 15.42 33.21
CA SER A 3 -25.33 15.85 32.11
C SER A 3 -24.50 15.81 30.83
N ASN A 4 -24.85 14.89 29.93
CA ASN A 4 -24.19 14.73 28.64
C ASN A 4 -24.47 15.96 27.75
N PRO A 5 -23.45 16.70 27.27
CA PRO A 5 -23.65 17.94 26.50
C PRO A 5 -24.06 17.71 25.04
N PHE A 6 -24.14 16.47 24.56
CA PHE A 6 -24.30 16.15 23.13
C PHE A 6 -25.75 15.87 22.68
N ALA A 7 -26.76 16.13 23.53
CA ALA A 7 -28.19 15.87 23.24
C ALA A 7 -28.91 17.02 22.50
N GLY A 8 -28.23 17.71 21.58
CA GLY A 8 -28.68 18.98 21.01
C GLY A 8 -29.83 18.91 19.99
N ALA A 9 -29.73 18.08 18.96
CA ALA A 9 -30.70 18.11 17.85
C ALA A 9 -31.95 17.25 18.14
N ALA A 10 -33.13 17.86 18.16
CA ALA A 10 -34.40 17.16 18.22
C ALA A 10 -34.94 16.88 16.81
N PHE A 11 -35.25 15.61 16.52
CA PHE A 11 -35.70 15.17 15.20
C PHE A 11 -37.18 15.48 14.92
N ASP A 12 -37.99 15.72 15.96
CA ASP A 12 -39.39 16.14 15.86
C ASP A 12 -39.78 17.08 17.02
N LEU A 13 -40.95 17.71 16.90
CA LEU A 13 -41.48 18.63 17.91
C LEU A 13 -41.79 17.95 19.27
N SER A 14 -42.18 16.68 19.28
CA SER A 14 -42.51 15.95 20.52
C SER A 14 -41.26 15.65 21.34
N SER A 15 -40.15 15.31 20.66
CA SER A 15 -38.82 15.23 21.25
C SER A 15 -38.40 16.59 21.81
N LEU A 16 -38.52 17.67 21.02
CA LEU A 16 -38.10 19.01 21.44
C LEU A 16 -38.91 19.57 22.63
N LEU A 17 -40.20 19.25 22.74
CA LEU A 17 -41.04 19.66 23.88
C LEU A 17 -40.84 18.79 25.13
N SER A 18 -40.12 17.67 25.02
CA SER A 18 -39.83 16.75 26.14
C SER A 18 -38.58 17.11 26.96
N THR A 19 -37.63 17.88 26.40
CA THR A 19 -36.49 18.42 27.16
C THR A 19 -36.93 19.65 27.96
N ASP A 20 -36.31 19.90 29.12
CA ASP A 20 -36.68 20.97 30.05
C ASP A 20 -35.51 21.93 30.33
N ASP A 21 -35.86 23.11 30.87
CA ASP A 21 -34.92 24.11 31.40
C ASP A 21 -33.75 24.46 30.45
N ILE A 22 -32.49 24.31 30.89
CA ILE A 22 -31.29 24.59 30.06
C ILE A 22 -31.28 23.75 28.79
N GLN A 23 -31.55 22.44 28.91
CA GLN A 23 -31.54 21.52 27.77
C GLN A 23 -32.62 21.86 26.75
N PHE A 24 -33.76 22.41 27.17
CA PHE A 24 -34.77 22.90 26.23
C PHE A 24 -34.26 24.07 25.36
N ILE A 25 -33.52 25.01 25.96
CA ILE A 25 -32.96 26.17 25.24
C ILE A 25 -31.85 25.73 24.29
N GLU A 26 -30.92 24.90 24.77
CA GLU A 26 -29.85 24.31 23.94
C GLU A 26 -30.45 23.54 22.77
N SER A 27 -31.39 22.62 23.02
CA SER A 27 -32.02 21.84 21.95
C SER A 27 -32.79 22.70 20.96
N SER A 28 -33.42 23.79 21.40
CA SER A 28 -34.13 24.71 20.51
C SER A 28 -33.16 25.44 19.56
N TYR A 29 -32.01 25.88 20.08
CA TYR A 29 -30.97 26.54 19.30
C TYR A 29 -30.28 25.59 18.32
N PHE A 30 -29.84 24.41 18.76
CA PHE A 30 -29.23 23.41 17.88
C PHE A 30 -30.20 22.90 16.81
N THR A 31 -31.49 22.77 17.13
CA THR A 31 -32.50 22.30 16.17
C THR A 31 -32.80 23.36 15.11
N LEU A 32 -33.09 24.60 15.50
CA LEU A 32 -33.59 25.65 14.60
C LEU A 32 -32.50 26.54 13.99
N LEU A 33 -31.45 26.87 14.77
CA LEU A 33 -30.39 27.81 14.40
C LEU A 33 -29.06 27.11 14.06
N LYS A 34 -28.97 25.79 14.22
CA LYS A 34 -27.80 24.95 13.93
C LYS A 34 -26.51 25.36 14.67
N ARG A 35 -26.64 26.05 15.80
CA ARG A 35 -25.54 26.45 16.69
C ARG A 35 -25.95 26.33 18.15
N ALA A 36 -24.99 26.42 19.05
CA ALA A 36 -25.25 26.65 20.47
C ALA A 36 -25.84 28.06 20.71
N PRO A 37 -26.64 28.26 21.78
CA PRO A 37 -26.96 29.59 22.25
C PRO A 37 -25.69 30.31 22.74
N ASP A 38 -25.58 31.58 22.36
CA ASP A 38 -24.68 32.53 23.00
C ASP A 38 -25.12 32.82 24.44
N ILE A 39 -24.24 33.40 25.26
CA ILE A 39 -24.48 33.62 26.70
C ILE A 39 -25.74 34.48 26.93
N ASP A 40 -25.95 35.52 26.13
CA ASP A 40 -27.10 36.41 26.27
C ASP A 40 -28.41 35.74 25.83
N GLY A 41 -28.41 35.03 24.70
CA GLY A 41 -29.54 34.24 24.19
C GLY A 41 -29.95 33.11 25.14
N MET A 42 -28.97 32.39 25.70
CA MET A 42 -29.18 31.40 26.76
C MET A 42 -29.90 32.05 27.95
N ASN A 43 -29.29 33.09 28.54
CA ASN A 43 -29.84 33.76 29.72
C ASN A 43 -31.24 34.34 29.47
N TYR A 44 -31.44 34.97 28.31
CA TYR A 44 -32.71 35.59 27.93
C TYR A 44 -33.87 34.58 27.84
N TYR A 45 -33.69 33.49 27.08
CA TYR A 45 -34.78 32.51 26.92
C TYR A 45 -34.94 31.61 28.15
N LEU A 46 -33.85 31.26 28.85
CA LEU A 46 -33.89 30.49 30.10
C LEU A 46 -34.63 31.25 31.21
N ALA A 47 -34.35 32.54 31.39
CA ALA A 47 -35.07 33.38 32.36
C ALA A 47 -36.56 33.47 32.03
N ARG A 48 -36.93 33.57 30.75
CA ARG A 48 -38.34 33.62 30.33
C ARG A 48 -39.06 32.28 30.51
N LEU A 49 -38.40 31.16 30.20
CA LEU A 49 -38.91 29.80 30.45
C LEU A 49 -39.17 29.57 31.95
N ARG A 50 -38.19 29.91 32.81
CA ARG A 50 -38.30 29.80 34.27
C ARG A 50 -39.38 30.71 34.86
N ASN A 51 -39.64 31.86 34.25
CA ASN A 51 -40.77 32.76 34.56
C ASN A 51 -42.11 32.32 33.93
N GLY A 52 -42.22 31.08 33.42
CA GLY A 52 -43.48 30.48 32.98
C GLY A 52 -43.88 30.76 31.52
N ALA A 53 -42.99 31.28 30.67
CA ALA A 53 -43.26 31.41 29.25
C ALA A 53 -43.41 30.01 28.58
N PRO A 54 -44.49 29.72 27.85
CA PRO A 54 -44.68 28.43 27.20
C PRO A 54 -43.56 28.10 26.21
N LYS A 55 -43.06 26.85 26.23
CA LYS A 55 -42.03 26.34 25.30
C LYS A 55 -42.31 26.71 23.83
N ILE A 56 -43.55 26.53 23.37
CA ILE A 56 -43.96 26.84 22.00
C ILE A 56 -43.85 28.34 21.64
N GLN A 57 -43.97 29.26 22.62
CA GLN A 57 -43.74 30.69 22.41
C GLN A 57 -42.26 31.00 22.14
N ILE A 58 -41.36 30.28 22.82
CA ILE A 58 -39.90 30.39 22.62
C ILE A 58 -39.53 29.84 21.24
N LEU A 59 -40.06 28.66 20.87
CA LEU A 59 -39.85 28.08 19.53
C LEU A 59 -40.34 29.02 18.42
N ALA A 60 -41.53 29.63 18.58
CA ALA A 60 -42.07 30.57 17.60
C ALA A 60 -41.20 31.83 17.40
N GLN A 61 -40.55 32.32 18.46
CA GLN A 61 -39.65 33.47 18.37
C GLN A 61 -38.30 33.09 17.74
N LEU A 62 -37.77 31.91 18.04
CA LEU A 62 -36.56 31.39 17.41
C LEU A 62 -36.80 31.11 15.92
N SER A 63 -37.90 30.44 15.54
CA SER A 63 -38.22 30.11 14.14
C SER A 63 -38.51 31.34 13.26
N ASN A 64 -39.04 32.42 13.85
CA ASN A 64 -39.36 33.65 13.13
C ASN A 64 -38.19 34.66 13.09
N SER A 65 -37.05 34.33 13.68
CA SER A 65 -35.83 35.14 13.59
C SER A 65 -35.34 35.30 12.14
N GLY A 66 -34.41 36.23 11.89
CA GLY A 66 -33.71 36.30 10.61
C GLY A 66 -32.78 35.09 10.40
N GLU A 67 -32.19 34.61 11.49
CA GLU A 67 -31.22 33.51 11.52
C GLU A 67 -31.84 32.15 11.15
N ALA A 68 -32.98 31.78 11.75
CA ALA A 68 -33.72 30.55 11.39
C ALA A 68 -34.21 30.53 9.94
N ARG A 69 -34.41 31.71 9.32
CA ARG A 69 -34.79 31.82 7.90
C ARG A 69 -33.59 31.67 6.96
N ALA A 70 -32.37 31.92 7.44
CA ALA A 70 -31.14 31.64 6.70
C ALA A 70 -30.73 30.15 6.78
N THR A 71 -31.04 29.45 7.87
CA THR A 71 -30.74 28.01 8.04
C THR A 71 -31.72 27.07 7.32
N GLY A 72 -32.89 27.57 6.90
CA GLY A 72 -33.84 26.83 6.04
C GLY A 72 -34.50 25.61 6.69
N VAL A 73 -34.43 25.46 8.01
CA VAL A 73 -34.84 24.23 8.72
C VAL A 73 -36.36 24.09 8.78
N ASP A 74 -36.88 22.96 8.32
CA ASP A 74 -38.27 22.56 8.57
C ASP A 74 -38.33 21.47 9.65
N LEU A 75 -38.92 21.78 10.81
CA LEU A 75 -39.12 20.81 11.90
C LEU A 75 -40.55 20.25 11.84
N PRO A 76 -40.75 18.94 11.61
CA PRO A 76 -42.08 18.34 11.50
C PRO A 76 -43.00 18.68 12.68
N GLY A 77 -44.19 19.18 12.35
CA GLY A 77 -45.23 19.58 13.31
C GLY A 77 -45.08 21.00 13.89
N LEU A 78 -43.91 21.65 13.79
CA LEU A 78 -43.67 22.96 14.44
C LEU A 78 -44.61 24.06 13.92
N LYS A 79 -44.74 24.20 12.59
CA LYS A 79 -45.60 25.21 11.95
C LYS A 79 -47.06 25.09 12.38
N GLU A 80 -47.55 23.86 12.53
CA GLU A 80 -48.93 23.58 12.94
C GLU A 80 -49.16 23.90 14.42
N ALA A 81 -48.20 23.54 15.29
CA ALA A 81 -48.26 23.85 16.71
C ALA A 81 -48.15 25.36 17.01
N ILE A 82 -47.33 26.11 16.25
CA ILE A 82 -47.27 27.58 16.35
C ILE A 82 -48.63 28.19 15.94
N ARG A 83 -49.19 27.77 14.79
CA ARG A 83 -50.51 28.22 14.31
C ARG A 83 -51.62 27.96 15.34
N ILE A 84 -51.65 26.76 15.94
CA ILE A 84 -52.61 26.42 16.99
C ILE A 84 -52.40 27.30 18.23
N TYR A 85 -51.15 27.49 18.67
CA TYR A 85 -50.84 28.36 19.81
C TYR A 85 -51.31 29.81 19.57
N GLU A 86 -51.04 30.39 18.40
CA GLU A 86 -51.52 31.73 18.06
C GLU A 86 -53.05 31.83 17.98
N LEU A 87 -53.72 30.83 17.42
CA LEU A 87 -55.19 30.77 17.41
C LEU A 87 -55.79 30.68 18.83
N THR A 88 -55.14 29.98 19.76
CA THR A 88 -55.60 29.93 21.17
C THR A 88 -55.47 31.27 21.93
N ARG A 89 -54.76 32.26 21.36
CA ARG A 89 -54.64 33.61 21.94
C ARG A 89 -55.76 34.56 21.52
N PHE A 90 -56.65 34.16 20.60
CA PHE A 90 -57.85 34.93 20.22
C PHE A 90 -59.09 34.47 21.01
N PRO A 91 -59.77 35.35 21.77
CA PRO A 91 -60.79 34.95 22.75
C PRO A 91 -62.09 34.36 22.18
N ILE A 92 -62.29 34.39 20.87
CA ILE A 92 -63.54 33.96 20.20
C ILE A 92 -63.40 32.56 19.55
N VAL A 93 -62.19 32.14 19.16
CA VAL A 93 -61.98 30.94 18.33
C VAL A 93 -62.25 29.63 19.08
N GLY A 94 -62.03 29.61 20.40
CA GLY A 94 -62.12 28.42 21.25
C GLY A 94 -63.49 27.74 21.39
N ARG A 95 -64.55 28.26 20.75
CA ARG A 95 -65.91 27.69 20.81
C ARG A 95 -66.38 26.94 19.55
N LEU A 96 -65.68 27.02 18.41
CA LEU A 96 -66.21 26.56 17.12
C LEU A 96 -65.55 25.30 16.52
N LEU A 97 -64.29 24.99 16.83
CA LEU A 97 -63.53 23.90 16.18
C LEU A 97 -63.79 22.50 16.78
N ARG A 98 -65.06 22.11 16.97
CA ARG A 98 -65.43 20.82 17.59
C ARG A 98 -65.91 19.69 16.65
N PRO A 99 -66.33 19.91 15.38
CA PRO A 99 -66.84 18.82 14.53
C PRO A 99 -66.27 18.74 13.09
N VAL A 100 -64.94 18.87 12.87
CA VAL A 100 -64.37 18.91 11.50
C VAL A 100 -63.43 17.73 11.14
N PHE A 101 -62.84 17.02 12.12
CA PHE A 101 -61.94 15.89 11.85
C PHE A 101 -62.51 14.54 12.34
N ARG A 102 -63.11 13.80 11.41
CA ARG A 102 -63.41 12.36 11.44
C ARG A 102 -63.24 11.81 10.03
N LEU A 103 -63.08 10.48 9.92
CA LEU A 103 -62.56 9.75 8.75
C LEU A 103 -61.03 9.96 8.57
N ASP A 104 -60.18 8.92 8.63
CA ASP A 104 -60.50 7.55 9.03
C ASP A 104 -59.35 6.79 9.72
N SER A 105 -59.72 5.75 10.45
CA SER A 105 -58.90 4.66 11.03
C SER A 105 -57.38 4.88 11.32
N GLY A 106 -56.96 4.73 12.58
CA GLY A 106 -55.70 3.99 12.83
C GLY A 106 -54.82 4.29 14.04
N ALA A 107 -54.83 5.48 14.66
CA ALA A 107 -53.81 5.80 15.69
C ALA A 107 -54.23 6.79 16.80
N LYS A 108 -53.82 6.43 18.04
CA LYS A 108 -53.56 7.25 19.24
C LYS A 108 -54.64 8.25 19.72
N SER A 109 -55.10 8.06 20.97
CA SER A 109 -55.93 9.02 21.72
C SER A 109 -55.31 9.35 23.10
N THR A 110 -54.13 9.97 23.12
CA THR A 110 -53.54 10.56 24.33
C THR A 110 -52.67 11.78 23.99
N PHE A 111 -53.30 12.93 23.79
CA PHE A 111 -52.65 14.25 23.70
C PHE A 111 -53.48 15.28 24.50
N VAL A 112 -52.91 16.49 24.69
CA VAL A 112 -53.50 17.69 25.32
C VAL A 112 -53.41 17.82 26.85
N SER A 113 -53.43 16.76 27.68
CA SER A 113 -53.48 16.94 29.15
C SER A 113 -52.12 17.08 29.88
N GLN A 114 -50.99 16.72 29.26
CA GLN A 114 -49.77 16.37 30.02
C GLN A 114 -48.66 17.45 30.07
N TYR A 115 -48.76 18.52 29.29
CA TYR A 115 -47.71 19.57 29.19
C TYR A 115 -47.88 20.76 30.15
N ALA A 116 -48.62 20.59 31.26
CA ALA A 116 -49.10 21.71 32.09
C ALA A 116 -48.50 21.80 33.51
N ASN A 117 -47.88 20.75 34.06
CA ASN A 117 -47.28 20.77 35.40
C ASN A 117 -46.20 19.70 35.57
N GLY A 118 -44.99 20.10 35.98
CA GLY A 118 -43.91 19.19 36.35
C GLY A 118 -43.57 19.28 37.84
N LYS A 119 -43.57 18.15 38.55
CA LYS A 119 -42.91 17.97 39.86
C LYS A 119 -42.33 16.56 39.94
N SER A 120 -41.12 16.45 40.47
CA SER A 120 -40.40 15.17 40.61
C SER A 120 -40.57 14.56 42.00
N THR A 121 -40.42 13.25 42.11
CA THR A 121 -39.90 12.56 43.31
C THR A 121 -39.57 11.10 42.96
N ALA A 122 -38.65 10.49 43.70
CA ALA A 122 -38.21 9.11 43.46
C ALA A 122 -38.40 8.23 44.71
N LYS A 123 -38.77 6.95 44.49
CA LYS A 123 -38.57 5.79 45.39
C LYS A 123 -38.93 4.52 44.61
N GLY A 124 -38.19 3.43 44.82
CA GLY A 124 -38.44 2.11 44.22
C GLY A 124 -38.77 1.05 45.28
N ILE A 125 -38.86 -0.23 44.88
CA ILE A 125 -38.86 -1.42 45.76
C ILE A 125 -38.64 -2.71 44.91
N PHE A 126 -38.07 -3.76 45.53
CA PHE A 126 -37.91 -5.11 44.94
C PHE A 126 -39.20 -5.94 45.00
N THR A 127 -39.40 -6.90 44.08
CA THR A 127 -40.17 -8.15 44.34
C THR A 127 -39.85 -9.27 43.33
N ARG A 128 -40.18 -10.53 43.64
CA ARG A 128 -39.65 -11.74 42.95
C ARG A 128 -40.60 -12.97 43.05
N ALA A 129 -41.16 -13.44 41.93
CA ALA A 129 -41.86 -14.74 41.75
C ALA A 129 -41.92 -15.10 40.23
N LYS A 130 -41.40 -16.24 39.74
CA LYS A 130 -41.97 -17.62 39.67
C LYS A 130 -43.14 -17.77 38.66
N TYR A 131 -42.94 -18.43 37.50
CA TYR A 131 -43.16 -19.89 37.20
C TYR A 131 -44.66 -20.26 37.12
N SER A 132 -45.26 -21.03 36.19
CA SER A 132 -44.93 -21.87 34.98
C SER A 132 -46.30 -22.48 34.49
N PRO A 133 -46.48 -23.51 33.61
CA PRO A 133 -45.57 -24.25 32.70
C PRO A 133 -46.08 -24.54 31.25
N GLU A 134 -45.18 -25.15 30.46
CA GLU A 134 -45.28 -25.97 29.22
C GLU A 134 -46.61 -26.32 28.48
N GLN A 135 -46.52 -26.33 27.13
CA GLN A 135 -46.51 -27.53 26.24
C GLN A 135 -45.84 -27.12 24.89
N LYS A 136 -44.69 -27.67 24.42
CA LYS A 136 -44.40 -29.01 23.85
C LYS A 136 -45.25 -29.31 22.60
N ARG A 137 -44.70 -29.72 21.44
CA ARG A 137 -43.41 -30.35 21.06
C ARG A 137 -42.89 -29.70 19.73
N GLU A 138 -41.66 -29.79 19.21
CA GLU A 138 -40.27 -30.19 19.62
C GLU A 138 -39.31 -29.57 18.54
N THR A 139 -38.05 -29.91 18.20
CA THR A 139 -37.15 -31.09 18.32
C THR A 139 -35.66 -30.68 18.42
N SER A 140 -34.77 -31.69 18.51
CA SER A 140 -33.33 -31.73 18.12
C SER A 140 -32.43 -30.47 18.19
N VAL A 141 -31.39 -30.55 19.02
CA VAL A 141 -30.31 -29.55 19.18
C VAL A 141 -28.98 -30.10 18.67
N ALA A 142 -28.19 -29.30 17.93
CA ALA A 142 -26.74 -29.52 17.78
C ALA A 142 -25.95 -28.23 17.39
N GLN A 143 -25.05 -27.82 18.30
CA GLN A 143 -23.72 -27.19 18.09
C GLN A 143 -23.52 -25.90 17.25
N GLN A 144 -23.03 -24.88 17.97
CA GLN A 144 -21.98 -23.88 17.64
C GLN A 144 -21.56 -23.64 16.16
N GLY A 145 -21.65 -22.36 15.75
CA GLY A 145 -20.90 -21.80 14.62
C GLY A 145 -20.92 -20.26 14.64
N THR A 146 -19.76 -19.61 14.67
CA THR A 146 -19.65 -18.14 14.64
C THR A 146 -19.65 -17.61 13.21
N THR A 147 -20.73 -16.95 12.78
CA THR A 147 -20.83 -16.35 11.45
C THR A 147 -20.17 -14.98 11.38
N ALA A 148 -19.20 -14.82 10.48
CA ALA A 148 -18.71 -13.52 10.04
C ALA A 148 -19.83 -12.71 9.32
N PRO A 149 -19.74 -11.36 9.23
CA PRO A 149 -20.80 -10.55 8.66
C PRO A 149 -21.00 -10.83 7.17
N ALA A 150 -22.17 -11.36 6.82
CA ALA A 150 -22.57 -11.64 5.45
C ALA A 150 -23.03 -10.36 4.73
N ALA A 151 -22.08 -9.48 4.40
CA ALA A 151 -22.24 -8.57 3.28
C ALA A 151 -22.19 -9.40 1.98
N ALA A 152 -23.33 -10.02 1.64
CA ALA A 152 -23.45 -10.79 0.42
C ALA A 152 -23.23 -9.85 -0.77
N LEU A 153 -22.31 -10.20 -1.67
CA LEU A 153 -22.38 -9.67 -3.02
C LEU A 153 -23.75 -10.09 -3.58
N GLU A 154 -24.58 -9.13 -3.98
CA GLU A 154 -25.56 -9.42 -5.01
C GLU A 154 -24.79 -9.73 -6.30
N LEU A 155 -24.44 -11.00 -6.50
CA LEU A 155 -23.83 -11.44 -7.74
C LEU A 155 -24.80 -11.08 -8.86
N ASP A 156 -24.39 -10.15 -9.73
CA ASP A 156 -25.09 -9.87 -10.97
C ASP A 156 -25.40 -11.19 -11.71
N ASN A 157 -26.57 -11.26 -12.33
CA ASN A 157 -26.98 -12.44 -13.08
C ASN A 157 -26.01 -12.72 -14.24
N SER A 158 -25.37 -11.69 -14.82
CA SER A 158 -24.26 -11.84 -15.77
C SER A 158 -23.09 -12.62 -15.19
N LEU A 159 -22.73 -12.38 -13.92
CA LEU A 159 -21.67 -13.11 -13.23
C LEU A 159 -22.10 -14.54 -12.86
N LYS A 160 -23.37 -14.76 -12.50
CA LYS A 160 -23.89 -16.14 -12.32
C LYS A 160 -23.86 -16.93 -13.63
N GLU A 161 -24.23 -16.31 -14.75
CA GLU A 161 -24.22 -16.91 -16.08
C GLU A 161 -22.80 -17.21 -16.58
N LEU A 162 -21.85 -16.30 -16.34
CA LEU A 162 -20.42 -16.47 -16.64
C LEU A 162 -19.83 -17.75 -16.03
N LEU A 163 -20.34 -18.16 -14.86
CA LEU A 163 -19.87 -19.30 -14.07
C LEU A 163 -20.61 -20.61 -14.38
N GLY A 164 -21.73 -20.56 -15.10
CA GLY A 164 -22.54 -21.73 -15.44
C GLY A 164 -21.75 -22.80 -16.18
N LYS A 165 -21.90 -24.06 -15.74
CA LYS A 165 -21.29 -25.28 -16.33
C LYS A 165 -19.74 -25.33 -16.36
N SER A 166 -19.04 -24.54 -15.55
CA SER A 166 -17.58 -24.67 -15.42
C SER A 166 -17.22 -25.92 -14.60
N SER A 167 -16.32 -26.77 -15.11
CA SER A 167 -15.86 -28.00 -14.45
C SER A 167 -14.63 -27.77 -13.58
N GLU A 168 -13.59 -27.17 -14.15
CA GLU A 168 -12.31 -26.94 -13.48
C GLU A 168 -12.14 -25.45 -13.15
N VAL A 169 -12.05 -25.13 -11.85
CA VAL A 169 -11.98 -23.74 -11.37
C VAL A 169 -10.82 -23.54 -10.40
N PHE A 170 -9.98 -22.55 -10.70
CA PHE A 170 -8.88 -22.13 -9.84
C PHE A 170 -9.19 -20.84 -9.08
N TRP A 171 -8.78 -20.77 -7.81
CA TRP A 171 -8.85 -19.59 -6.95
C TRP A 171 -7.44 -19.12 -6.53
N ALA A 172 -7.03 -17.94 -6.97
CA ALA A 172 -5.78 -17.31 -6.54
C ALA A 172 -5.94 -16.78 -5.11
N GLY A 173 -5.44 -17.54 -4.15
CA GLY A 173 -5.59 -17.25 -2.72
C GLY A 173 -5.72 -18.51 -1.87
N ASP A 174 -5.97 -18.32 -0.57
CA ASP A 174 -6.06 -19.39 0.42
C ASP A 174 -7.49 -19.59 0.96
N ARG A 175 -8.44 -18.73 0.55
CA ARG A 175 -9.82 -18.70 1.05
C ARG A 175 -10.82 -18.71 -0.13
N PRO A 176 -10.92 -19.84 -0.88
CA PRO A 176 -11.93 -19.98 -1.92
C PRO A 176 -13.34 -19.88 -1.31
N PRO A 177 -14.31 -19.23 -1.99
CA PRO A 177 -15.68 -19.09 -1.48
C PRO A 177 -16.44 -20.42 -1.49
N LEU A 178 -16.03 -21.39 -2.31
CA LEU A 178 -16.61 -22.72 -2.41
C LEU A 178 -15.49 -23.78 -2.32
N GLY A 179 -15.60 -24.69 -1.35
CA GLY A 179 -14.53 -25.65 -1.00
C GLY A 179 -14.18 -26.72 -2.04
N TRP A 180 -14.83 -26.72 -3.21
CA TRP A 180 -14.47 -27.57 -4.36
C TRP A 180 -13.52 -26.86 -5.35
N MET A 181 -13.37 -25.54 -5.27
CA MET A 181 -12.44 -24.79 -6.12
C MET A 181 -11.00 -25.10 -5.73
N LYS A 182 -10.14 -25.35 -6.73
CA LYS A 182 -8.71 -25.61 -6.48
C LYS A 182 -8.01 -24.28 -6.15
N SER A 183 -7.58 -24.09 -4.91
CA SER A 183 -7.01 -22.81 -4.45
C SER A 183 -5.51 -22.85 -4.19
N SER A 184 -4.79 -21.75 -4.46
CA SER A 184 -3.45 -21.54 -3.92
C SER A 184 -3.00 -20.07 -3.94
N SER A 185 -2.44 -19.58 -2.83
CA SER A 185 -1.70 -18.30 -2.79
C SER A 185 -0.30 -18.36 -3.41
N ARG A 186 0.17 -19.54 -3.86
CA ARG A 186 1.53 -19.72 -4.43
C ARG A 186 1.81 -18.80 -5.63
N ILE A 187 0.77 -18.43 -6.39
CA ILE A 187 0.83 -17.43 -7.46
C ILE A 187 1.27 -16.03 -6.98
N TYR A 188 1.02 -15.69 -5.71
CA TYR A 188 1.44 -14.44 -5.07
C TYR A 188 2.77 -14.56 -4.30
N ASN A 189 3.41 -15.73 -4.28
CA ASN A 189 4.50 -16.01 -3.35
C ASN A 189 5.90 -15.79 -4.00
N PRO A 190 6.70 -14.83 -3.51
CA PRO A 190 8.03 -14.52 -4.04
C PRO A 190 9.06 -15.64 -3.80
N LYS A 191 8.80 -16.61 -2.91
CA LYS A 191 9.68 -17.77 -2.69
C LYS A 191 9.51 -18.86 -3.77
N SER A 192 8.46 -18.79 -4.57
CA SER A 192 8.14 -19.74 -5.66
C SER A 192 8.12 -19.07 -7.04
N ASP A 193 8.89 -17.98 -7.22
CA ASP A 193 8.99 -17.23 -8.49
C ASP A 193 7.63 -16.83 -9.11
N PHE A 194 6.60 -16.62 -8.26
CA PHE A 194 5.20 -16.39 -8.65
C PHE A 194 4.63 -17.45 -9.61
N ARG A 195 5.16 -18.68 -9.54
CA ARG A 195 4.94 -19.80 -10.46
C ARG A 195 4.21 -20.96 -9.74
N LEU A 196 3.07 -21.36 -10.27
CA LEU A 196 2.31 -22.54 -9.82
C LEU A 196 2.95 -23.84 -10.37
N PRO A 197 2.53 -25.03 -9.88
CA PRO A 197 3.00 -26.31 -10.42
C PRO A 197 2.62 -26.48 -11.90
N ALA A 198 3.46 -27.12 -12.70
CA ALA A 198 3.32 -27.17 -14.16
C ALA A 198 2.02 -27.85 -14.63
N GLU A 199 1.49 -28.80 -13.86
CA GLU A 199 0.23 -29.50 -14.14
C GLU A 199 -1.02 -28.62 -13.96
N PHE A 200 -0.86 -27.37 -13.49
CA PHE A 200 -1.92 -26.37 -13.42
C PHE A 200 -2.02 -25.53 -14.72
N HIS A 201 -1.01 -25.54 -15.60
CA HIS A 201 -1.07 -24.76 -16.85
C HIS A 201 -2.03 -25.40 -17.85
N GLN A 202 -2.87 -24.55 -18.46
CA GLN A 202 -3.92 -24.91 -19.41
C GLN A 202 -5.00 -25.86 -18.86
N SER A 203 -5.24 -25.85 -17.54
CA SER A 203 -6.08 -26.85 -16.85
C SER A 203 -7.43 -26.34 -16.37
N PHE A 204 -7.74 -25.03 -16.45
CA PHE A 204 -8.95 -24.46 -15.83
C PHE A 204 -9.89 -23.74 -16.82
N ASP A 205 -11.19 -23.96 -16.64
CA ASP A 205 -12.28 -23.26 -17.33
C ASP A 205 -12.47 -21.84 -16.80
N VAL A 206 -12.24 -21.63 -15.49
CA VAL A 206 -12.30 -20.32 -14.83
C VAL A 206 -11.16 -20.15 -13.83
N VAL A 207 -10.50 -18.99 -13.86
CA VAL A 207 -9.47 -18.55 -12.92
C VAL A 207 -9.95 -17.29 -12.22
N TYR A 208 -9.99 -17.30 -10.90
CA TYR A 208 -10.32 -16.14 -10.07
C TYR A 208 -9.05 -15.49 -9.52
N LEU A 209 -8.75 -14.28 -9.99
CA LEU A 209 -7.72 -13.38 -9.47
C LEU A 209 -8.38 -12.26 -8.66
N THR A 210 -9.12 -12.65 -7.61
CA THR A 210 -10.06 -11.75 -6.90
C THR A 210 -9.89 -11.69 -5.38
N GLU A 211 -9.22 -12.64 -4.72
CA GLU A 211 -9.06 -12.58 -3.24
C GLU A 211 -8.25 -11.34 -2.84
N ARG A 212 -7.10 -11.14 -3.47
CA ARG A 212 -6.25 -9.96 -3.30
C ARG A 212 -6.57 -8.93 -4.38
N ASP A 213 -6.40 -7.65 -4.05
CA ASP A 213 -6.48 -6.58 -5.04
C ASP A 213 -5.19 -6.58 -5.87
N LEU A 214 -5.31 -6.73 -7.19
CA LEU A 214 -4.13 -6.75 -8.06
C LEU A 214 -3.35 -5.41 -8.03
N GLY A 215 -4.05 -4.29 -7.77
CA GLY A 215 -3.46 -2.97 -7.64
C GLY A 215 -2.57 -2.77 -6.41
N SER A 216 -2.64 -3.68 -5.43
CA SER A 216 -1.75 -3.69 -4.26
C SER A 216 -0.55 -4.64 -4.41
N ILE A 217 -0.30 -5.18 -5.61
CA ILE A 217 0.75 -6.19 -5.85
C ILE A 217 1.85 -5.62 -6.74
N LYS A 218 3.02 -5.35 -6.15
CA LYS A 218 4.20 -4.83 -6.84
C LYS A 218 4.57 -5.65 -8.09
N ALA A 219 4.49 -6.98 -8.00
CA ALA A 219 4.86 -7.93 -9.05
C ALA A 219 3.67 -8.37 -9.94
N TRP A 220 2.63 -7.54 -10.10
CA TRP A 220 1.40 -7.93 -10.79
C TRP A 220 1.58 -8.53 -12.20
N PRO A 221 2.58 -8.19 -13.05
CA PRO A 221 2.71 -8.81 -14.37
C PRO A 221 3.07 -10.30 -14.30
N LEU A 222 3.85 -10.72 -13.29
CA LEU A 222 4.18 -12.13 -13.07
C LEU A 222 2.93 -12.92 -12.63
N VAL A 223 2.07 -12.28 -11.85
CA VAL A 223 0.79 -12.82 -11.36
C VAL A 223 -0.23 -12.96 -12.50
N VAL A 224 -0.37 -11.93 -13.35
CA VAL A 224 -1.31 -11.95 -14.49
C VAL A 224 -0.86 -12.92 -15.57
N ASP A 225 0.43 -12.93 -15.93
CA ASP A 225 0.96 -13.89 -16.91
C ASP A 225 0.78 -15.34 -16.42
N GLU A 226 1.00 -15.61 -15.12
CA GLU A 226 0.75 -16.94 -14.57
C GLU A 226 -0.75 -17.28 -14.58
N ALA A 227 -1.62 -16.37 -14.17
CA ALA A 227 -3.07 -16.56 -14.16
C ALA A 227 -3.65 -16.79 -15.57
N LEU A 228 -3.07 -16.16 -16.60
CA LEU A 228 -3.42 -16.42 -18.00
C LEU A 228 -2.93 -17.79 -18.49
N ARG A 229 -1.75 -18.27 -18.04
CA ARG A 229 -1.23 -19.62 -18.35
C ARG A 229 -2.03 -20.75 -17.70
N LEU A 230 -2.79 -20.48 -16.65
CA LEU A 230 -3.73 -21.44 -16.06
C LEU A 230 -4.93 -21.77 -16.98
N LEU A 231 -5.31 -20.84 -17.88
CA LEU A 231 -6.52 -20.96 -18.68
C LEU A 231 -6.40 -22.08 -19.74
N ALA A 232 -7.36 -23.00 -19.72
CA ALA A 232 -7.62 -23.86 -20.87
C ALA A 232 -8.02 -23.01 -22.11
N PRO A 233 -7.98 -23.57 -23.34
CA PRO A 233 -8.63 -22.98 -24.51
C PRO A 233 -10.11 -22.67 -24.22
N GLY A 234 -10.55 -21.43 -24.46
CA GLY A 234 -11.90 -20.97 -24.08
C GLY A 234 -12.08 -20.57 -22.60
N GLY A 235 -11.05 -20.71 -21.75
CA GLY A 235 -11.12 -20.42 -20.31
C GLY A 235 -11.24 -18.92 -19.98
N LYS A 236 -11.78 -18.60 -18.80
CA LYS A 236 -12.09 -17.23 -18.36
C LYS A 236 -11.23 -16.80 -17.17
N LEU A 237 -10.67 -15.59 -17.19
CA LEU A 237 -9.96 -14.98 -16.06
C LEU A 237 -10.78 -13.81 -15.50
N LEU A 238 -11.16 -13.92 -14.21
CA LEU A 238 -11.79 -12.87 -13.41
C LEU A 238 -10.70 -12.09 -12.65
N ILE A 239 -10.71 -10.75 -12.68
CA ILE A 239 -9.68 -9.91 -12.04
C ILE A 239 -10.34 -8.81 -11.20
N ARG A 240 -9.96 -8.72 -9.92
CA ARG A 240 -10.24 -7.56 -9.06
C ARG A 240 -8.99 -6.67 -8.98
N MET A 241 -9.14 -5.39 -9.33
CA MET A 241 -8.06 -4.42 -9.26
C MET A 241 -8.56 -3.03 -8.88
N SER A 242 -7.77 -2.29 -8.11
CA SER A 242 -7.91 -0.84 -7.95
C SER A 242 -6.80 -0.13 -8.73
N ASN A 243 -7.08 1.08 -9.23
CA ASN A 243 -6.05 1.88 -9.91
C ASN A 243 -5.08 2.46 -8.87
N THR A 244 -3.77 2.23 -9.05
CA THR A 244 -2.70 2.70 -8.16
C THR A 244 -1.48 3.14 -8.97
N ALA A 245 -0.46 3.71 -8.32
CA ALA A 245 0.83 3.98 -8.96
C ALA A 245 1.57 2.70 -9.42
N LEU A 246 1.23 1.53 -8.86
CA LEU A 246 1.79 0.23 -9.24
C LEU A 246 1.13 -0.30 -10.53
N LEU A 247 -0.16 0.00 -10.72
CA LEU A 247 -1.00 -0.61 -11.76
C LEU A 247 -2.18 0.28 -12.16
N THR A 248 -2.32 0.55 -13.46
CA THR A 248 -3.52 1.19 -14.02
C THR A 248 -4.34 0.19 -14.85
N ILE A 249 -5.65 0.42 -14.96
CA ILE A 249 -6.52 -0.44 -15.77
C ILE A 249 -6.12 -0.50 -17.25
N PHE A 250 -5.48 0.56 -17.78
CA PHE A 250 -4.98 0.58 -19.16
C PHE A 250 -3.67 -0.19 -19.33
N GLU A 251 -2.73 -0.13 -18.37
CA GLU A 251 -1.49 -0.93 -18.39
C GLU A 251 -1.82 -2.43 -18.30
N LEU A 252 -2.79 -2.77 -17.44
CA LEU A 252 -3.31 -4.13 -17.29
C LEU A 252 -4.00 -4.64 -18.57
N LYS A 253 -4.95 -3.89 -19.12
CA LYS A 253 -5.69 -4.31 -20.33
C LYS A 253 -4.78 -4.36 -21.56
N ASN A 254 -3.76 -3.50 -21.67
CA ASN A 254 -2.76 -3.59 -22.72
C ASN A 254 -1.96 -4.89 -22.64
N LEU A 255 -1.48 -5.27 -21.45
CA LEU A 255 -0.73 -6.52 -21.25
C LEU A 255 -1.60 -7.75 -21.59
N ILE A 256 -2.88 -7.74 -21.21
CA ILE A 256 -3.82 -8.84 -21.50
C ILE A 256 -4.17 -8.92 -23.00
N ALA A 257 -4.27 -7.78 -23.70
CA ALA A 257 -4.50 -7.75 -25.14
C ALA A 257 -3.30 -8.27 -25.94
N GLU A 258 -2.08 -7.83 -25.59
CA GLU A 258 -0.84 -8.21 -26.29
C GLU A 258 -0.38 -9.65 -25.99
N TRP A 259 -0.82 -10.24 -24.87
CA TRP A 259 -0.71 -11.69 -24.61
C TRP A 259 -1.48 -12.54 -25.65
N GLY A 260 -2.40 -11.91 -26.40
CA GLY A 260 -3.11 -12.48 -27.52
C GLY A 260 -4.37 -13.26 -27.12
N ASP A 261 -5.27 -13.42 -28.08
CA ASP A 261 -6.50 -14.22 -27.94
C ASP A 261 -7.37 -13.85 -26.72
N THR A 262 -7.67 -12.57 -26.48
CA THR A 262 -8.56 -12.19 -25.35
C THR A 262 -9.73 -11.30 -25.76
N LYS A 263 -10.88 -11.50 -25.09
CA LYS A 263 -12.07 -10.65 -25.21
C LYS A 263 -12.69 -10.38 -23.84
N ILE A 264 -13.06 -9.13 -23.56
CA ILE A 264 -13.82 -8.77 -22.34
C ILE A 264 -15.24 -9.35 -22.42
N VAL A 265 -15.68 -9.98 -21.34
CA VAL A 265 -16.99 -10.64 -21.22
C VAL A 265 -17.81 -10.20 -20.00
N PHE A 266 -17.21 -9.48 -19.06
CA PHE A 266 -17.88 -8.79 -17.94
C PHE A 266 -16.99 -7.64 -17.47
N GLU A 267 -17.57 -6.52 -17.05
CA GLU A 267 -16.86 -5.41 -16.40
C GLU A 267 -17.81 -4.64 -15.49
N HIS A 268 -17.37 -4.35 -14.26
CA HIS A 268 -18.12 -3.60 -13.26
C HIS A 268 -17.16 -2.75 -12.41
N THR A 269 -17.53 -1.49 -12.16
CA THR A 269 -16.74 -0.56 -11.35
C THR A 269 -17.55 -0.18 -10.11
N TYR A 270 -16.93 -0.30 -8.94
CA TYR A 270 -17.53 0.06 -7.66
C TYR A 270 -17.26 1.54 -7.33
N ASP A 271 -18.12 2.15 -6.51
CA ASP A 271 -18.02 3.58 -6.15
C ASP A 271 -16.69 3.97 -5.48
N ALA A 272 -15.99 3.01 -4.87
CA ALA A 272 -14.65 3.17 -4.28
C ALA A 272 -13.50 3.18 -5.31
N GLY A 273 -13.76 3.13 -6.62
CA GLY A 273 -12.75 3.17 -7.68
C GLY A 273 -12.08 1.82 -8.02
N SER A 274 -12.45 0.75 -7.32
CA SER A 274 -12.09 -0.63 -7.68
C SER A 274 -12.91 -1.12 -8.88
N CYS A 275 -12.27 -1.90 -9.76
CA CYS A 275 -12.88 -2.58 -10.90
C CYS A 275 -12.83 -4.12 -10.70
N LEU A 276 -13.90 -4.79 -11.10
CA LEU A 276 -13.98 -6.24 -11.30
C LEU A 276 -14.33 -6.49 -12.77
N PHE A 277 -13.43 -7.12 -13.52
CA PHE A 277 -13.69 -7.47 -14.92
C PHE A 277 -13.26 -8.89 -15.26
N ALA A 278 -13.75 -9.39 -16.39
CA ALA A 278 -13.50 -10.73 -16.87
C ALA A 278 -13.09 -10.73 -18.34
N VAL A 279 -12.07 -11.52 -18.66
CA VAL A 279 -11.68 -11.83 -20.05
C VAL A 279 -11.81 -13.31 -20.33
N VAL A 280 -12.17 -13.66 -21.56
CA VAL A 280 -12.10 -15.03 -22.08
C VAL A 280 -10.90 -15.18 -23.00
N ASN A 281 -10.16 -16.28 -22.85
CA ASN A 281 -9.10 -16.74 -23.74
C ASN A 281 -9.76 -17.35 -24.99
N THR A 282 -9.73 -16.65 -26.12
CA THR A 282 -10.35 -17.07 -27.38
C THR A 282 -9.54 -18.10 -28.16
N ARG A 283 -8.37 -18.53 -27.63
CA ARG A 283 -7.54 -19.56 -28.26
C ARG A 283 -8.28 -20.90 -28.30
N THR A 284 -8.17 -21.60 -29.42
CA THR A 284 -8.84 -22.88 -29.68
C THR A 284 -7.94 -24.11 -29.50
N ILE A 285 -6.62 -23.91 -29.38
CA ILE A 285 -5.59 -24.97 -29.33
C ILE A 285 -4.75 -24.81 -28.06
N ARG A 286 -4.33 -25.93 -27.45
CA ARG A 286 -3.38 -25.93 -26.32
C ARG A 286 -1.96 -25.63 -26.82
N ARG A 287 -1.19 -24.83 -26.07
CA ARG A 287 0.27 -24.73 -26.23
C ARG A 287 0.92 -26.09 -26.02
N THR A 288 2.07 -26.31 -26.64
CA THR A 288 2.94 -27.46 -26.40
C THR A 288 3.33 -27.54 -24.91
N ASN A 289 3.06 -28.71 -24.31
CA ASN A 289 3.32 -28.96 -22.89
C ASN A 289 4.56 -29.85 -22.67
N ASP A 290 5.28 -30.25 -23.72
CA ASP A 290 6.53 -31.00 -23.62
C ASP A 290 7.78 -30.10 -23.75
N LEU A 291 8.94 -30.74 -23.65
CA LEU A 291 10.26 -30.15 -23.89
C LEU A 291 11.02 -31.04 -24.90
N ALA A 292 10.37 -31.40 -26.01
CA ALA A 292 10.89 -32.41 -26.94
C ALA A 292 12.18 -32.02 -27.68
N GLY A 293 12.48 -30.73 -27.83
CA GLY A 293 13.68 -30.26 -28.50
C GLY A 293 14.28 -29.01 -27.91
N PHE A 294 15.62 -28.94 -27.92
CA PHE A 294 16.42 -27.80 -27.47
C PHE A 294 17.49 -27.36 -28.46
N SER A 295 17.62 -26.06 -28.63
CA SER A 295 18.68 -25.40 -29.41
C SER A 295 19.56 -24.59 -28.46
N PHE A 296 20.84 -24.96 -28.32
CA PHE A 296 21.80 -24.22 -27.51
C PHE A 296 22.71 -23.37 -28.40
N GLY A 297 22.37 -22.10 -28.54
CA GLY A 297 23.12 -21.12 -29.30
C GLY A 297 24.19 -20.40 -28.47
N VAL A 298 25.41 -20.31 -29.00
CA VAL A 298 26.51 -19.56 -28.40
C VAL A 298 27.06 -18.48 -29.34
N VAL A 299 27.15 -17.25 -28.83
CA VAL A 299 27.85 -16.14 -29.48
C VAL A 299 29.29 -16.02 -28.97
N THR A 300 30.24 -15.96 -29.90
CA THR A 300 31.67 -15.83 -29.60
C THR A 300 32.38 -14.87 -30.57
N ASP A 301 33.55 -14.39 -30.18
CA ASP A 301 34.50 -13.70 -31.07
C ASP A 301 35.69 -14.59 -31.48
N GLY A 302 35.68 -15.88 -31.10
CA GLY A 302 36.68 -16.87 -31.45
C GLY A 302 38.00 -16.76 -30.69
N LYS A 303 38.22 -15.73 -29.86
CA LYS A 303 39.51 -15.46 -29.20
C LYS A 303 39.80 -16.37 -27.99
N ARG A 304 38.83 -17.17 -27.55
CA ARG A 304 38.85 -18.04 -26.36
C ARG A 304 38.29 -19.43 -26.70
N PRO A 305 38.94 -20.19 -27.61
CA PRO A 305 38.44 -21.48 -28.08
C PRO A 305 38.29 -22.52 -26.97
N GLU A 306 39.05 -22.41 -25.88
CA GLU A 306 38.93 -23.25 -24.69
C GLU A 306 37.57 -23.10 -23.98
N LEU A 307 37.01 -21.88 -23.94
CA LEU A 307 35.69 -21.65 -23.36
C LEU A 307 34.58 -22.11 -24.30
N LEU A 308 34.77 -21.92 -25.61
CA LEU A 308 33.84 -22.42 -26.63
C LEU A 308 33.72 -23.95 -26.61
N ARG A 309 34.85 -24.67 -26.49
CA ARG A 309 34.85 -26.14 -26.33
C ARG A 309 34.12 -26.55 -25.06
N ALA A 310 34.43 -25.92 -23.93
CA ALA A 310 33.74 -26.18 -22.66
C ALA A 310 32.22 -25.93 -22.73
N PHE A 311 31.76 -24.93 -23.49
CA PHE A 311 30.33 -24.73 -23.76
C PHE A 311 29.75 -25.91 -24.55
N ILE A 312 30.36 -26.27 -25.69
CA ILE A 312 29.87 -27.36 -26.57
C ILE A 312 29.83 -28.69 -25.80
N GLU A 313 30.91 -29.04 -25.13
CA GLU A 313 31.03 -30.25 -24.30
C GLU A 313 30.01 -30.25 -23.15
N SER A 314 29.69 -29.09 -22.56
CA SER A 314 28.62 -28.99 -21.55
C SER A 314 27.22 -29.23 -22.14
N VAL A 315 26.96 -28.84 -23.39
CA VAL A 315 25.70 -29.12 -24.11
C VAL A 315 25.59 -30.60 -24.50
N GLU A 316 26.70 -31.21 -24.93
CA GLU A 316 26.77 -32.66 -25.19
C GLU A 316 26.38 -33.47 -23.95
N ASN A 317 26.86 -33.07 -22.77
CA ASN A 317 26.66 -33.77 -21.49
C ASN A 317 25.34 -33.45 -20.75
N VAL A 318 24.39 -32.72 -21.37
CA VAL A 318 23.06 -32.48 -20.77
C VAL A 318 22.24 -33.77 -20.71
N GLU A 319 21.64 -34.06 -19.54
CA GLU A 319 20.72 -35.18 -19.30
C GLU A 319 19.45 -35.03 -20.16
N ARG A 320 19.06 -36.11 -20.84
CA ARG A 320 17.94 -36.17 -21.80
C ARG A 320 17.08 -37.39 -21.52
N VAL A 321 15.77 -37.27 -21.67
CA VAL A 321 14.88 -38.45 -21.75
C VAL A 321 14.81 -38.95 -23.19
N ALA A 322 14.41 -40.22 -23.37
CA ALA A 322 14.34 -40.85 -24.68
C ALA A 322 13.44 -40.06 -25.65
N GLY A 323 13.97 -39.74 -26.83
CA GLY A 323 13.28 -38.94 -27.85
C GLY A 323 13.53 -37.43 -27.81
N GLN A 324 14.19 -36.88 -26.78
CA GLN A 324 14.56 -35.46 -26.79
C GLN A 324 15.68 -35.16 -27.77
N THR A 325 15.48 -34.13 -28.61
CA THR A 325 16.53 -33.59 -29.50
C THR A 325 17.28 -32.45 -28.80
N VAL A 326 18.60 -32.39 -29.03
CA VAL A 326 19.46 -31.30 -28.57
C VAL A 326 20.44 -30.97 -29.70
N GLU A 327 20.43 -29.72 -30.16
CA GLU A 327 21.39 -29.19 -31.13
C GLU A 327 22.22 -28.06 -30.48
N CYS A 328 23.45 -27.88 -30.96
CA CYS A 328 24.32 -26.78 -30.57
C CYS A 328 24.66 -25.91 -31.79
N ILE A 329 24.58 -24.59 -31.63
CA ILE A 329 24.71 -23.61 -32.72
C ILE A 329 25.79 -22.59 -32.32
N VAL A 330 26.86 -22.48 -33.12
CA VAL A 330 27.99 -21.59 -32.81
C VAL A 330 27.99 -20.42 -33.80
N CYS A 331 27.79 -19.19 -33.32
CA CYS A 331 27.90 -17.99 -34.14
C CYS A 331 29.20 -17.22 -33.86
N GLY A 332 30.08 -17.16 -34.86
CA GLY A 332 31.42 -16.58 -34.74
C GLY A 332 32.18 -16.50 -36.09
N PRO A 333 33.50 -16.23 -36.06
CA PRO A 333 34.34 -16.20 -37.27
C PRO A 333 34.33 -17.53 -38.03
N GLU A 334 34.39 -17.47 -39.37
CA GLU A 334 34.41 -18.67 -40.24
C GLU A 334 35.57 -19.63 -39.90
N SER A 335 36.70 -19.12 -39.38
CA SER A 335 37.83 -19.96 -38.96
C SER A 335 37.44 -21.03 -37.95
N LEU A 336 36.49 -20.75 -37.05
CA LEU A 336 36.02 -21.74 -36.06
C LEU A 336 35.46 -23.01 -36.71
N LYS A 337 34.85 -22.90 -37.89
CA LYS A 337 34.36 -24.05 -38.66
C LYS A 337 35.50 -24.86 -39.27
N THR A 338 36.57 -24.20 -39.71
CA THR A 338 37.82 -24.84 -40.14
C THR A 338 38.54 -25.52 -38.98
N ASP A 339 38.63 -24.84 -37.83
CA ASP A 339 39.41 -25.25 -36.67
C ASP A 339 38.73 -26.34 -35.82
N LEU A 340 37.39 -26.39 -35.81
CA LEU A 340 36.59 -27.23 -34.91
C LEU A 340 35.52 -28.08 -35.62
N GLY A 341 35.15 -27.77 -36.87
CA GLY A 341 34.02 -28.42 -37.56
C GLY A 341 34.22 -29.92 -37.82
N GLU A 342 35.46 -30.37 -38.03
CA GLU A 342 35.78 -31.79 -38.16
C GLU A 342 35.73 -32.55 -36.82
N THR A 343 35.96 -31.86 -35.70
CA THR A 343 35.82 -32.45 -34.35
C THR A 343 34.35 -32.54 -33.95
N TYR A 344 33.61 -31.44 -34.11
CA TYR A 344 32.22 -31.31 -33.64
C TYR A 344 31.24 -31.32 -34.81
N LYS A 345 31.22 -32.42 -35.59
CA LYS A 345 30.43 -32.55 -36.84
C LYS A 345 28.90 -32.42 -36.67
N HIS A 346 28.41 -32.46 -35.44
CA HIS A 346 26.99 -32.31 -35.08
C HIS A 346 26.62 -30.87 -34.65
N VAL A 347 27.59 -29.94 -34.65
CA VAL A 347 27.41 -28.54 -34.27
C VAL A 347 27.19 -27.68 -35.51
N THR A 348 26.14 -26.85 -35.49
CA THR A 348 25.82 -25.92 -36.59
C THR A 348 26.67 -24.67 -36.45
N PHE A 349 27.75 -24.57 -37.23
CA PHE A 349 28.58 -23.36 -37.31
C PHE A 349 27.95 -22.31 -38.24
N VAL A 350 27.64 -21.14 -37.69
CA VAL A 350 27.01 -20.00 -38.36
C VAL A 350 28.00 -18.84 -38.45
N ARG A 351 28.30 -18.41 -39.66
CA ARG A 351 29.21 -17.28 -39.91
C ARG A 351 28.63 -15.98 -39.35
N GLN A 352 29.42 -15.28 -38.55
CA GLN A 352 29.11 -13.91 -38.08
C GLN A 352 28.95 -12.90 -39.24
N PRO A 353 28.33 -11.73 -39.00
CA PRO A 353 28.52 -10.58 -39.86
C PRO A 353 29.97 -10.07 -39.80
N ASP A 354 30.47 -9.61 -40.95
CA ASP A 354 31.84 -9.09 -41.13
C ASP A 354 31.84 -7.59 -41.51
N GLU A 355 30.66 -6.96 -41.66
CA GLU A 355 30.49 -5.56 -42.08
C GLU A 355 30.98 -4.54 -41.04
N PHE A 356 30.88 -4.88 -39.75
CA PHE A 356 31.27 -4.02 -38.62
C PHE A 356 32.15 -4.76 -37.60
N PRO A 357 33.36 -5.21 -37.98
CA PRO A 357 34.16 -6.15 -37.20
C PRO A 357 34.71 -5.56 -35.90
N THR A 358 34.82 -4.23 -35.81
CA THR A 358 35.30 -3.50 -34.63
C THR A 358 34.20 -3.16 -33.63
N LEU A 359 32.93 -3.06 -34.06
CA LEU A 359 31.80 -2.66 -33.22
C LEU A 359 31.15 -3.85 -32.48
N GLY A 360 31.36 -5.08 -32.97
CA GLY A 360 30.79 -6.28 -32.38
C GLY A 360 29.27 -6.34 -32.55
N TRP A 361 28.81 -6.72 -33.74
CA TRP A 361 27.39 -6.75 -34.12
C TRP A 361 26.63 -7.93 -33.48
N ILE A 362 26.55 -7.91 -32.15
CA ILE A 362 26.07 -9.04 -31.33
C ILE A 362 24.57 -9.31 -31.51
N THR A 363 23.78 -8.28 -31.79
CA THR A 363 22.35 -8.35 -32.10
C THR A 363 22.09 -9.20 -33.34
N LYS A 364 22.81 -8.92 -34.43
CA LYS A 364 22.78 -9.72 -35.66
C LYS A 364 23.29 -11.16 -35.43
N LYS A 365 24.36 -11.36 -34.63
CA LYS A 365 24.79 -12.72 -34.22
C LYS A 365 23.69 -13.50 -33.48
N LYS A 366 23.03 -12.87 -32.49
CA LYS A 366 21.92 -13.47 -31.74
C LYS A 366 20.72 -13.76 -32.66
N ASN A 367 20.42 -12.88 -33.61
CA ASN A 367 19.39 -13.09 -34.63
C ASN A 367 19.71 -14.26 -35.59
N GLN A 368 20.95 -14.40 -36.05
CA GLN A 368 21.37 -15.53 -36.89
C GLN A 368 21.23 -16.90 -36.18
N ILE A 369 21.47 -16.93 -34.86
CA ILE A 369 21.19 -18.12 -34.02
C ILE A 369 19.68 -18.43 -34.00
N VAL A 370 18.84 -17.40 -33.88
CA VAL A 370 17.36 -17.55 -33.90
C VAL A 370 16.88 -18.13 -35.24
N ASP A 371 17.49 -17.75 -36.37
CA ASP A 371 17.15 -18.32 -37.68
C ASP A 371 17.64 -19.76 -37.85
N ALA A 372 18.83 -20.08 -37.33
CA ALA A 372 19.40 -21.43 -37.38
C ALA A 372 18.73 -22.43 -36.43
N ALA A 373 18.01 -21.95 -35.41
CA ALA A 373 17.33 -22.79 -34.42
C ALA A 373 16.15 -23.57 -35.01
N THR A 374 16.25 -24.90 -34.99
CA THR A 374 15.25 -25.84 -35.52
C THR A 374 14.21 -26.27 -34.49
N THR A 375 14.52 -26.13 -33.19
CA THR A 375 13.64 -26.58 -32.09
C THR A 375 12.84 -25.43 -31.46
N GLU A 376 11.87 -25.78 -30.61
CA GLU A 376 11.02 -24.80 -29.92
C GLU A 376 11.75 -24.08 -28.78
N ASN A 377 12.60 -24.78 -28.01
CA ASN A 377 13.20 -24.25 -26.79
C ASN A 377 14.64 -23.78 -27.04
N LEU A 378 14.83 -22.46 -27.14
CA LEU A 378 16.08 -21.84 -27.55
C LEU A 378 16.79 -21.19 -26.36
N VAL A 379 18.02 -21.64 -26.09
CA VAL A 379 18.96 -21.00 -25.16
C VAL A 379 19.96 -20.19 -25.99
N ILE A 380 20.19 -18.93 -25.66
CA ILE A 380 21.24 -18.09 -26.29
C ILE A 380 22.18 -17.58 -25.21
N ALA A 381 23.47 -17.88 -25.35
CA ALA A 381 24.50 -17.61 -24.35
C ALA A 381 25.78 -17.00 -24.97
N HIS A 382 26.61 -16.37 -24.16
CA HIS A 382 28.00 -16.07 -24.49
C HIS A 382 28.91 -17.30 -24.26
N ASP A 383 30.04 -17.37 -24.96
CA ASP A 383 31.07 -18.42 -24.82
C ASP A 383 31.61 -18.68 -23.39
N ARG A 384 31.41 -17.76 -22.45
CA ARG A 384 31.87 -17.88 -21.06
C ARG A 384 31.00 -18.78 -20.16
N TYR A 385 29.90 -19.33 -20.64
CA TYR A 385 28.99 -20.16 -19.83
C TYR A 385 29.23 -21.66 -20.04
N THR A 386 28.86 -22.46 -19.05
CA THR A 386 28.68 -23.91 -19.16
C THR A 386 27.30 -24.31 -18.63
N ILE A 387 26.71 -25.31 -19.27
CA ILE A 387 25.37 -25.83 -18.98
C ILE A 387 25.50 -27.05 -18.06
N PRO A 388 24.92 -27.05 -16.84
CA PRO A 388 24.89 -28.22 -15.97
C PRO A 388 24.09 -29.39 -16.59
N SER A 389 24.45 -30.63 -16.25
CA SER A 389 23.80 -31.82 -16.82
C SER A 389 22.29 -31.85 -16.55
N ASP A 390 21.86 -31.37 -15.38
CA ASP A 390 20.48 -31.36 -14.92
C ASP A 390 19.64 -30.17 -15.44
N PHE A 391 20.16 -29.35 -16.36
CA PHE A 391 19.49 -28.15 -16.88
C PHE A 391 18.08 -28.42 -17.44
N ILE A 392 17.93 -29.42 -18.33
CA ILE A 392 16.62 -29.76 -18.94
C ILE A 392 15.64 -30.29 -17.89
N LYS A 393 16.13 -31.10 -16.94
CA LYS A 393 15.36 -31.64 -15.81
C LYS A 393 14.86 -30.55 -14.87
N ASN A 394 15.70 -29.57 -14.55
CA ASN A 394 15.30 -28.40 -13.76
C ASN A 394 14.30 -27.50 -14.50
N LEU A 395 14.47 -27.32 -15.82
CA LEU A 395 13.49 -26.58 -16.62
C LEU A 395 12.15 -27.33 -16.73
N SER A 396 12.17 -28.66 -16.82
CA SER A 396 10.96 -29.49 -16.74
C SER A 396 10.22 -29.28 -15.41
N ALA A 397 10.94 -29.12 -14.30
CA ALA A 397 10.36 -28.81 -12.98
C ALA A 397 9.82 -27.35 -12.86
N TYR A 398 10.16 -26.45 -13.80
CA TYR A 398 9.56 -25.12 -13.92
C TYR A 398 8.29 -25.10 -14.79
N GLY A 399 8.11 -26.11 -15.64
CA GLY A 399 7.01 -26.22 -16.61
C GLY A 399 7.31 -25.54 -17.95
N SER A 400 6.88 -26.21 -19.01
CA SER A 400 7.11 -25.88 -20.43
C SER A 400 6.33 -24.67 -20.95
N ASP A 401 5.21 -24.29 -20.35
CA ASP A 401 4.48 -23.06 -20.69
C ASP A 401 5.21 -21.83 -20.13
N TYR A 402 6.20 -21.36 -20.87
CA TYR A 402 6.90 -20.10 -20.69
C TYR A 402 7.07 -19.39 -22.03
N SER A 403 7.37 -18.09 -22.01
CA SER A 403 7.70 -17.32 -23.22
C SER A 403 9.17 -16.92 -23.26
N VAL A 404 9.68 -16.34 -22.16
CA VAL A 404 11.09 -15.97 -21.99
C VAL A 404 11.48 -15.99 -20.51
N LEU A 405 12.62 -16.60 -20.20
CA LEU A 405 13.10 -16.86 -18.84
C LEU A 405 14.55 -16.40 -18.63
N VAL A 406 14.80 -15.89 -17.43
CA VAL A 406 16.12 -15.73 -16.83
C VAL A 406 16.40 -16.95 -15.96
N CYS A 407 17.48 -17.67 -16.23
CA CYS A 407 18.01 -18.71 -15.34
C CYS A 407 18.91 -18.08 -14.26
N ARG A 408 19.05 -18.75 -13.12
CA ARG A 408 20.01 -18.39 -12.08
C ARG A 408 21.44 -18.52 -12.62
N GLN A 409 22.28 -17.53 -12.37
CA GLN A 409 23.68 -17.53 -12.79
C GLN A 409 24.62 -17.55 -11.59
N SER A 410 25.67 -18.37 -11.65
CA SER A 410 26.78 -18.29 -10.68
C SER A 410 28.15 -18.34 -11.35
N ARG A 411 29.16 -18.04 -10.55
CA ARG A 411 30.56 -18.37 -10.83
C ARG A 411 30.88 -19.83 -10.40
N PRO A 412 32.07 -20.36 -10.71
CA PRO A 412 32.55 -21.64 -10.17
C PRO A 412 32.71 -21.65 -8.64
N ASP A 413 32.89 -20.48 -8.00
CA ASP A 413 32.93 -20.36 -6.53
C ASP A 413 31.52 -20.29 -5.87
N GLY A 414 30.47 -20.60 -6.65
CA GLY A 414 29.08 -20.63 -6.20
C GLY A 414 28.42 -19.25 -5.99
N ARG A 415 29.17 -18.14 -6.04
CA ARG A 415 28.62 -16.79 -5.86
C ARG A 415 27.67 -16.43 -7.01
N ARG A 416 26.52 -15.84 -6.67
CA ARG A 416 25.53 -15.32 -7.61
C ARG A 416 26.14 -14.28 -8.55
N MET A 417 25.67 -14.26 -9.80
CA MET A 417 25.94 -13.22 -10.78
C MET A 417 24.67 -12.38 -11.07
N PRO A 418 24.78 -11.22 -11.74
CA PRO A 418 23.62 -10.37 -12.07
C PRO A 418 22.70 -11.04 -13.11
N ASP A 419 21.84 -11.93 -12.64
CA ASP A 419 20.83 -12.64 -13.44
C ASP A 419 19.52 -11.83 -13.50
N TRP A 420 18.89 -11.61 -12.35
CA TRP A 420 17.67 -10.82 -12.18
C TRP A 420 18.03 -9.35 -11.92
N VAL A 421 17.84 -8.49 -12.93
CA VAL A 421 18.42 -7.14 -12.96
C VAL A 421 17.44 -6.07 -13.45
N THR A 422 17.59 -4.83 -12.97
CA THR A 422 16.75 -3.67 -13.34
C THR A 422 17.62 -2.49 -13.79
N LEU A 423 17.05 -1.62 -14.62
CA LEU A 423 17.52 -0.24 -14.79
C LEU A 423 16.72 0.73 -13.91
N GLY A 424 17.07 2.01 -13.97
CA GLY A 424 16.36 3.10 -13.33
C GLY A 424 15.05 3.48 -13.99
N GLY A 425 15.13 4.21 -15.09
CA GLY A 425 13.98 4.64 -15.88
C GLY A 425 13.74 3.83 -17.15
N GLU A 426 12.68 4.19 -17.85
CA GLU A 426 12.19 3.45 -19.01
C GLU A 426 13.03 3.58 -20.28
N TRP A 427 13.85 4.62 -20.42
CA TRP A 427 14.85 4.74 -21.52
C TRP A 427 16.19 5.34 -21.05
N SER A 428 16.53 5.18 -19.77
CA SER A 428 17.75 5.77 -19.16
C SER A 428 18.98 4.83 -19.21
N LEU A 429 20.16 5.39 -19.47
CA LEU A 429 21.47 4.73 -19.29
C LEU A 429 22.00 4.88 -17.85
N THR A 430 21.17 4.52 -16.87
CA THR A 430 21.59 4.37 -15.46
C THR A 430 22.49 3.16 -15.28
N SER A 431 23.34 3.14 -14.24
CA SER A 431 23.89 1.88 -13.72
C SER A 431 22.76 0.88 -13.46
N PRO A 432 22.79 -0.34 -14.02
CA PRO A 432 21.83 -1.37 -13.66
C PRO A 432 22.08 -1.86 -12.23
N ALA A 433 21.10 -2.54 -11.66
CA ALA A 433 21.18 -3.11 -10.33
C ALA A 433 20.66 -4.54 -10.31
N THR A 434 21.23 -5.37 -9.43
CA THR A 434 20.76 -6.73 -9.16
C THR A 434 19.60 -6.68 -8.19
N LEU A 435 18.44 -7.21 -8.61
CA LEU A 435 17.28 -7.40 -7.77
C LEU A 435 17.47 -8.61 -6.86
N GLU A 436 16.91 -8.55 -5.65
CA GLU A 436 16.83 -9.73 -4.80
C GLU A 436 15.78 -10.73 -5.30
N TYR A 437 15.99 -12.01 -5.00
CA TYR A 437 15.16 -13.07 -5.58
C TYR A 437 13.73 -13.06 -5.03
N GLY A 438 12.78 -12.81 -5.92
CA GLY A 438 11.36 -12.65 -5.58
C GLY A 438 10.91 -11.19 -5.51
N ASP A 439 11.83 -10.22 -5.67
CA ASP A 439 11.45 -8.83 -5.95
C ASP A 439 11.26 -8.58 -7.47
N TRP A 440 10.57 -7.50 -7.82
CA TRP A 440 10.25 -7.11 -9.20
C TRP A 440 10.27 -5.60 -9.41
N SER A 441 10.58 -5.18 -10.64
CA SER A 441 10.63 -3.78 -11.09
C SER A 441 10.00 -3.64 -12.48
N ARG A 442 9.30 -2.52 -12.74
CA ARG A 442 8.78 -2.15 -14.08
C ARG A 442 9.90 -2.04 -15.13
N HIS A 443 11.14 -1.84 -14.68
CA HIS A 443 12.34 -1.69 -15.49
C HIS A 443 13.31 -2.90 -15.40
N VAL A 444 12.80 -4.07 -14.99
CA VAL A 444 13.51 -5.35 -15.09
C VAL A 444 13.90 -5.64 -16.54
N PHE A 445 15.10 -6.18 -16.77
CA PHE A 445 15.56 -6.63 -18.08
C PHE A 445 16.30 -7.96 -18.01
N ILE A 446 16.34 -8.67 -19.13
CA ILE A 446 17.08 -9.93 -19.28
C ILE A 446 18.56 -9.60 -19.44
N ASN A 447 19.43 -10.08 -18.55
CA ASN A 447 20.87 -9.89 -18.70
C ASN A 447 21.38 -10.67 -19.93
N GLY A 448 21.87 -9.96 -20.94
CA GLY A 448 22.28 -10.52 -22.23
C GLY A 448 23.40 -11.55 -22.25
N GLY A 449 23.97 -11.90 -21.10
CA GLY A 449 24.92 -12.99 -20.95
C GLY A 449 24.35 -14.35 -21.33
N ILE A 450 23.12 -14.63 -20.91
CA ILE A 450 22.39 -15.86 -21.26
C ILE A 450 20.89 -15.68 -21.02
N MET A 451 20.07 -16.22 -21.94
CA MET A 451 18.62 -16.28 -21.81
C MET A 451 18.03 -17.58 -22.37
N ILE A 452 16.83 -17.92 -21.91
CA ILE A 452 16.03 -19.04 -22.42
C ILE A 452 14.73 -18.46 -23.00
N ALA A 453 14.34 -18.84 -24.20
CA ALA A 453 13.11 -18.39 -24.83
C ALA A 453 12.45 -19.49 -25.65
N LYS A 454 11.20 -19.26 -26.07
CA LYS A 454 10.62 -19.98 -27.20
C LYS A 454 11.15 -19.37 -28.50
N ALA A 455 11.55 -20.20 -29.45
CA ALA A 455 12.14 -19.75 -30.72
C ALA A 455 11.17 -18.84 -31.51
N GLU A 456 9.87 -19.13 -31.46
CA GLU A 456 8.83 -18.27 -32.05
C GLU A 456 8.78 -16.86 -31.45
N VAL A 457 8.99 -16.71 -30.14
CA VAL A 457 8.99 -15.40 -29.44
C VAL A 457 10.12 -14.52 -29.94
N LEU A 458 11.31 -15.09 -30.14
CA LEU A 458 12.46 -14.37 -30.70
C LEU A 458 12.37 -14.20 -32.22
N LYS A 459 11.65 -15.07 -32.95
CA LYS A 459 11.33 -14.88 -34.37
C LYS A 459 10.32 -13.73 -34.57
N ARG A 460 9.34 -13.55 -33.68
CA ARG A 460 8.41 -12.39 -33.64
C ARG A 460 9.08 -11.11 -33.13
N VAL A 461 9.91 -11.22 -32.08
CA VAL A 461 10.56 -10.07 -31.41
C VAL A 461 12.08 -10.26 -31.45
N ARG A 462 12.67 -9.99 -32.62
CA ARG A 462 14.11 -10.09 -32.89
C ARG A 462 14.92 -9.03 -32.12
N TRP A 463 16.24 -9.21 -31.97
CA TRP A 463 17.11 -8.10 -31.54
C TRP A 463 17.12 -6.99 -32.59
N ASN A 464 17.21 -5.74 -32.12
CA ASN A 464 17.31 -4.56 -32.97
C ASN A 464 18.74 -4.44 -33.52
N GLU A 465 18.92 -4.73 -34.82
CA GLU A 465 20.24 -4.73 -35.46
C GLU A 465 20.85 -3.34 -35.64
N LEU A 466 20.16 -2.26 -35.27
CA LEU A 466 20.76 -0.92 -35.17
C LEU A 466 21.66 -0.76 -33.93
N LEU A 467 21.56 -1.69 -32.96
CA LEU A 467 22.36 -1.67 -31.73
C LEU A 467 23.53 -2.66 -31.81
N PHE A 468 24.70 -2.21 -31.39
CA PHE A 468 25.93 -3.00 -31.25
C PHE A 468 26.16 -3.42 -29.79
N TRP A 469 27.18 -4.25 -29.56
CA TRP A 469 27.49 -4.78 -28.23
C TRP A 469 27.70 -3.68 -27.18
N GLY A 470 26.96 -3.77 -26.07
CA GLY A 470 27.05 -2.81 -24.97
C GLY A 470 26.23 -1.52 -25.18
N GLN A 471 25.43 -1.44 -26.23
CA GLN A 471 24.49 -0.32 -26.47
C GLN A 471 23.10 -0.59 -25.86
N ALA A 472 23.06 -1.30 -24.73
CA ALA A 472 21.85 -1.70 -24.01
C ALA A 472 20.87 -2.54 -24.87
N GLU A 473 21.42 -3.45 -25.69
CA GLU A 473 20.66 -4.22 -26.68
C GLU A 473 19.61 -5.18 -26.08
N ASP A 474 19.91 -5.80 -24.94
CA ASP A 474 18.99 -6.74 -24.26
C ASP A 474 17.95 -6.01 -23.40
N VAL A 475 18.25 -4.78 -23.00
CA VAL A 475 17.32 -3.86 -22.36
C VAL A 475 16.25 -3.43 -23.37
N GLU A 476 16.68 -3.00 -24.56
CA GLU A 476 15.79 -2.61 -25.66
C GLU A 476 14.92 -3.80 -26.10
N LEU A 477 15.52 -4.99 -26.23
CA LEU A 477 14.77 -6.22 -26.49
C LEU A 477 13.74 -6.52 -25.39
N THR A 478 14.12 -6.46 -24.10
CA THR A 478 13.18 -6.80 -23.03
C THR A 478 12.00 -5.83 -22.97
N ARG A 479 12.23 -4.55 -23.27
CA ARG A 479 11.16 -3.54 -23.40
C ARG A 479 10.20 -3.86 -24.56
N ARG A 480 10.71 -4.29 -25.72
CA ARG A 480 9.87 -4.73 -26.86
C ARG A 480 9.17 -6.07 -26.61
N LEU A 481 9.80 -7.02 -25.90
CA LEU A 481 9.16 -8.26 -25.45
C LEU A 481 7.96 -7.96 -24.53
N ARG A 482 8.16 -7.11 -23.51
CA ARG A 482 7.09 -6.65 -22.61
C ARG A 482 5.97 -5.92 -23.36
N ALA A 483 6.31 -5.10 -24.35
CA ALA A 483 5.33 -4.40 -25.20
C ALA A 483 4.51 -5.37 -26.07
N ALA A 484 5.09 -6.48 -26.53
CA ALA A 484 4.41 -7.55 -27.28
C ALA A 484 3.80 -8.66 -26.38
N GLY A 485 3.50 -8.34 -25.12
CA GLY A 485 2.80 -9.23 -24.17
C GLY A 485 3.67 -10.28 -23.47
N TYR A 486 4.96 -10.35 -23.78
CA TYR A 486 5.87 -11.36 -23.22
C TYR A 486 6.52 -10.88 -21.92
N VAL A 487 5.98 -11.35 -20.80
CA VAL A 487 6.55 -11.10 -19.47
C VAL A 487 7.79 -11.97 -19.26
N ALA A 488 8.93 -11.33 -18.99
CA ALA A 488 10.14 -12.02 -18.56
C ALA A 488 9.99 -12.53 -17.12
N ARG A 489 10.33 -13.81 -16.88
CA ARG A 489 10.24 -14.45 -15.56
C ARG A 489 11.59 -14.98 -15.10
N LEU A 490 11.77 -15.09 -13.79
CA LEU A 490 12.88 -15.83 -13.19
C LEU A 490 12.53 -17.32 -13.11
N ALA A 491 13.50 -18.19 -13.43
CA ALA A 491 13.47 -19.63 -13.18
C ALA A 491 14.66 -19.99 -12.28
N ARG A 492 14.51 -19.75 -10.97
CA ARG A 492 15.61 -19.78 -9.98
C ARG A 492 16.21 -21.18 -9.75
N ASN A 493 15.44 -22.20 -10.09
CA ASN A 493 15.83 -23.61 -10.05
C ASN A 493 16.64 -24.05 -11.28
N VAL A 494 16.53 -23.35 -12.41
CA VAL A 494 17.39 -23.55 -13.59
C VAL A 494 18.68 -22.76 -13.38
N HIS A 495 19.82 -23.42 -13.39
CA HIS A 495 21.12 -22.84 -13.05
C HIS A 495 22.14 -23.02 -14.19
N VAL A 496 23.02 -22.04 -14.36
CA VAL A 496 24.19 -22.09 -15.27
C VAL A 496 25.41 -21.42 -14.62
N ILE A 497 26.61 -21.84 -15.06
CA ILE A 497 27.89 -21.39 -14.51
C ILE A 497 28.61 -20.51 -15.54
N SER A 498 29.02 -19.29 -15.17
CA SER A 498 29.92 -18.46 -15.98
C SER A 498 31.36 -18.74 -15.54
N THR A 499 32.12 -19.48 -16.34
CA THR A 499 33.48 -19.93 -16.04
C THR A 499 34.48 -18.78 -15.90
N THR A 500 34.22 -17.66 -16.57
CA THR A 500 35.04 -16.44 -16.51
C THR A 500 34.21 -15.22 -16.16
N MET A 501 34.87 -14.20 -15.59
CA MET A 501 34.29 -12.90 -15.26
C MET A 501 34.93 -11.81 -16.13
N ARG A 502 34.11 -10.99 -16.79
CA ARG A 502 34.60 -9.72 -17.38
C ARG A 502 35.03 -8.79 -16.24
N LYS A 503 36.25 -8.25 -16.32
CA LYS A 503 36.75 -7.22 -15.38
C LYS A 503 35.79 -6.03 -15.38
N GLY A 504 35.37 -5.58 -14.20
CA GLY A 504 34.39 -4.50 -14.05
C GLY A 504 32.92 -4.91 -14.19
N LEU A 505 32.59 -6.20 -14.38
CA LEU A 505 31.18 -6.61 -14.58
C LEU A 505 30.32 -6.45 -13.32
N MET A 506 30.84 -6.71 -12.11
CA MET A 506 30.06 -6.48 -10.89
C MET A 506 30.01 -4.99 -10.52
N ASP A 507 31.06 -4.24 -10.86
CA ASP A 507 31.22 -2.82 -10.61
C ASP A 507 30.13 -1.97 -11.31
N GLY A 508 29.46 -2.54 -12.31
CA GLY A 508 28.30 -1.96 -12.98
C GLY A 508 26.93 -2.45 -12.47
N PHE A 509 26.86 -3.36 -11.50
CA PHE A 509 25.60 -3.92 -10.96
C PHE A 509 25.57 -3.88 -9.43
N GLU A 510 25.08 -2.77 -8.86
CA GLU A 510 24.87 -2.63 -7.41
C GLU A 510 23.77 -3.57 -6.91
N ALA A 511 23.81 -3.98 -5.64
CA ALA A 511 22.79 -4.84 -5.03
C ALA A 511 21.65 -3.98 -4.45
N MET A 512 20.41 -4.20 -4.93
CA MET A 512 19.23 -3.52 -4.39
C MET A 512 18.86 -4.11 -3.01
N PRO A 513 18.65 -3.28 -1.97
CA PRO A 513 18.04 -3.76 -0.74
C PRO A 513 16.59 -4.16 -1.00
N VAL A 514 16.11 -5.21 -0.31
CA VAL A 514 14.69 -5.60 -0.39
C VAL A 514 13.82 -4.47 0.15
N VAL A 515 13.11 -3.79 -0.75
CA VAL A 515 11.97 -2.94 -0.42
C VAL A 515 10.72 -3.77 -0.69
N GLY A 516 9.76 -3.79 0.24
CA GLY A 516 8.53 -4.60 0.16
C GLY A 516 7.58 -4.13 -0.95
N ASP A 517 6.27 -4.07 -0.69
CA ASP A 517 5.23 -3.68 -1.67
C ASP A 517 5.24 -2.18 -2.05
N LYS A 518 6.41 -1.54 -2.00
CA LYS A 518 6.70 -0.17 -2.45
C LYS A 518 7.78 -0.24 -3.53
N HIS A 519 7.64 0.54 -4.59
CA HIS A 519 8.71 0.65 -5.59
C HIS A 519 9.92 1.39 -5.02
N MET A 520 11.09 1.05 -5.55
CA MET A 520 12.19 1.99 -5.75
C MET A 520 12.29 2.20 -7.24
N VAL A 521 12.26 3.45 -7.70
CA VAL A 521 12.64 3.81 -9.06
C VAL A 521 14.09 4.29 -9.00
N PRO A 522 15.09 3.53 -9.49
CA PRO A 522 16.43 4.07 -9.63
C PRO A 522 16.38 5.24 -10.63
N GLY A 523 17.17 6.30 -10.40
CA GLY A 523 16.78 7.65 -10.83
C GLY A 523 16.52 7.85 -12.34
N GLY A 524 15.46 8.62 -12.67
CA GLY A 524 15.27 9.16 -14.03
C GLY A 524 13.81 9.43 -14.44
N GLY A 525 13.15 10.44 -13.88
CA GLY A 525 11.85 10.92 -14.40
C GLY A 525 11.06 11.86 -13.47
N ASN A 526 10.85 13.11 -13.93
CA ASN A 526 9.91 14.16 -13.47
C ASN A 526 9.75 14.44 -11.94
N PRO A 527 10.02 15.67 -11.45
CA PRO A 527 9.88 16.02 -10.03
C PRO A 527 8.41 16.16 -9.53
N THR A 528 7.42 15.95 -10.41
CA THR A 528 5.98 16.02 -10.09
C THR A 528 5.34 14.65 -9.83
N ALA A 529 6.08 13.55 -9.95
CA ALA A 529 5.60 12.22 -9.62
C ALA A 529 5.72 11.96 -8.11
N GLU A 530 4.64 12.19 -7.36
CA GLU A 530 4.61 11.89 -5.93
C GLU A 530 4.81 10.39 -5.63
N GLN A 531 5.27 10.09 -4.41
CA GLN A 531 5.29 8.76 -3.79
C GLN A 531 6.27 7.70 -4.34
N THR A 532 7.59 7.91 -4.20
CA THR A 532 8.54 6.91 -3.60
C THR A 532 9.97 7.45 -3.34
N THR A 533 10.10 8.72 -2.95
CA THR A 533 11.39 9.33 -2.59
C THR A 533 12.08 8.56 -1.43
N PRO A 534 13.38 8.19 -1.56
CA PRO A 534 14.19 7.71 -0.44
C PRO A 534 14.32 8.78 0.67
N ALA A 535 14.80 8.42 1.85
CA ALA A 535 14.91 9.36 2.98
C ALA A 535 16.36 9.59 3.44
N VAL A 536 16.69 10.86 3.70
CA VAL A 536 17.94 11.29 4.32
C VAL A 536 17.89 10.92 5.81
N GLY A 537 18.42 9.75 6.13
CA GLY A 537 18.51 9.28 7.51
C GLY A 537 19.34 10.22 8.39
N PHE A 538 18.82 10.55 9.58
CA PHE A 538 19.47 11.41 10.55
C PHE A 538 20.92 11.02 10.87
N GLY A 539 21.76 12.02 11.13
CA GLY A 539 23.19 11.85 11.41
C GLY A 539 24.02 11.39 10.20
N ARG A 540 23.43 11.27 9.00
CA ARG A 540 24.17 10.99 7.76
C ARG A 540 24.53 12.29 7.05
N LYS A 541 25.78 12.34 6.57
CA LYS A 541 26.26 13.37 5.65
C LYS A 541 25.82 13.03 4.22
N VAL A 542 25.15 13.97 3.57
CA VAL A 542 24.94 14.03 2.12
C VAL A 542 26.11 14.81 1.53
N ASN A 543 26.69 14.31 0.44
CA ASN A 543 27.87 14.89 -0.19
C ASN A 543 27.54 15.32 -1.63
N PHE A 544 27.91 16.54 -2.02
CA PHE A 544 27.48 17.17 -3.26
C PHE A 544 28.59 17.34 -4.32
N GLY A 545 29.76 16.73 -4.12
CA GLY A 545 30.87 16.76 -5.08
C GLY A 545 30.99 15.50 -5.97
N GLY A 546 31.11 15.70 -7.27
CA GLY A 546 31.62 14.69 -8.21
C GLY A 546 30.69 13.49 -8.38
N LYS A 547 31.23 12.27 -8.37
CA LYS A 547 30.42 11.03 -8.50
C LYS A 547 29.36 10.90 -7.39
N TRP A 548 29.47 11.66 -6.30
CA TRP A 548 28.54 11.61 -5.17
C TRP A 548 27.27 12.46 -5.35
N GLY A 549 27.20 13.37 -6.34
CA GLY A 549 25.95 14.06 -6.67
C GLY A 549 24.83 13.08 -7.06
N GLN A 550 25.16 11.98 -7.75
CA GLN A 550 24.24 10.88 -8.03
C GLN A 550 23.77 10.16 -6.75
N LYS A 551 24.60 10.12 -5.71
CA LYS A 551 24.28 9.51 -4.41
C LYS A 551 23.36 10.39 -3.55
N ALA A 552 23.41 11.71 -3.71
CA ALA A 552 22.40 12.61 -3.12
C ALA A 552 21.00 12.25 -3.66
N VAL A 553 20.87 12.06 -4.99
CA VAL A 553 19.62 11.61 -5.63
C VAL A 553 19.21 10.20 -5.17
N GLN A 554 20.15 9.25 -5.03
CA GLN A 554 19.89 7.94 -4.43
C GLN A 554 19.42 8.00 -2.96
N MET A 555 19.78 9.06 -2.23
CA MET A 555 19.30 9.34 -0.87
C MET A 555 17.99 10.14 -0.83
N GLY A 556 17.38 10.43 -1.99
CA GLY A 556 16.14 11.17 -2.09
C GLY A 556 16.29 12.68 -1.94
N VAL A 557 17.48 13.19 -2.29
CA VAL A 557 17.76 14.63 -2.38
C VAL A 557 17.67 15.07 -3.83
N TYR A 558 16.74 15.97 -4.09
CA TYR A 558 16.66 16.72 -5.34
C TYR A 558 17.31 18.09 -5.15
N VAL A 559 17.91 18.58 -6.23
CA VAL A 559 18.50 19.91 -6.36
C VAL A 559 17.94 20.44 -7.68
N ASP A 560 17.50 21.70 -7.69
CA ASP A 560 16.92 22.30 -8.90
C ASP A 560 17.99 22.72 -9.94
N SER A 561 17.55 23.37 -11.02
CA SER A 561 18.40 23.82 -12.11
C SER A 561 19.13 25.16 -11.86
N ALA A 562 18.99 25.79 -10.69
CA ALA A 562 19.76 26.99 -10.34
C ALA A 562 21.15 26.64 -9.78
N TRP A 563 21.34 25.40 -9.30
CA TRP A 563 22.63 24.90 -8.81
C TRP A 563 23.45 24.25 -9.94
N GLU A 564 24.68 24.73 -10.14
CA GLU A 564 25.65 24.07 -11.02
C GLU A 564 26.38 22.94 -10.27
N VAL A 565 26.40 21.73 -10.85
CA VAL A 565 26.96 20.53 -10.22
C VAL A 565 28.41 20.30 -10.63
N ASN A 566 29.35 20.48 -9.71
CA ASN A 566 30.78 20.40 -9.95
C ASN A 566 31.44 19.17 -9.26
N VAL A 567 32.73 18.96 -9.53
CA VAL A 567 33.47 17.76 -9.06
C VAL A 567 33.66 17.73 -7.53
N GLU A 568 33.50 18.86 -6.85
CA GLU A 568 33.77 19.02 -5.41
C GLU A 568 32.60 19.61 -4.60
N ALA A 569 31.64 20.27 -5.26
CA ALA A 569 30.50 20.95 -4.64
C ALA A 569 29.34 21.12 -5.65
N ILE A 570 28.15 21.47 -5.17
CA ILE A 570 27.18 22.23 -5.96
C ILE A 570 27.39 23.74 -5.72
N VAL A 571 27.13 24.55 -6.74
CA VAL A 571 27.41 26.00 -6.71
C VAL A 571 26.13 26.78 -7.02
N LEU A 572 25.78 27.73 -6.17
CA LEU A 572 24.71 28.70 -6.41
C LEU A 572 25.33 30.10 -6.61
N THR A 573 24.90 30.81 -7.64
CA THR A 573 25.46 32.12 -8.01
C THR A 573 24.71 33.27 -7.33
N ALA A 574 25.37 34.43 -7.19
CA ALA A 574 24.79 35.63 -6.59
C ALA A 574 23.43 36.00 -7.20
N GLU A 575 22.51 36.49 -6.37
CA GLU A 575 21.17 36.95 -6.75
C GLU A 575 20.24 35.86 -7.34
N THR A 576 20.68 34.60 -7.39
CA THR A 576 19.81 33.46 -7.76
C THR A 576 19.15 32.81 -6.55
N TYR A 577 18.00 32.19 -6.79
CA TYR A 577 17.29 31.35 -5.83
C TYR A 577 17.46 29.88 -6.25
N GLY A 578 17.85 29.01 -5.33
CA GLY A 578 17.98 27.57 -5.60
C GLY A 578 17.33 26.70 -4.53
N GLU A 579 16.50 25.75 -4.96
CA GLU A 579 15.85 24.74 -4.12
C GLU A 579 16.74 23.49 -3.93
N ILE A 580 16.86 23.04 -2.68
CA ILE A 580 17.27 21.67 -2.32
C ILE A 580 16.12 21.02 -1.55
N THR A 581 15.62 19.89 -2.04
CA THR A 581 14.44 19.21 -1.50
C THR A 581 14.73 17.77 -1.17
N PHE A 582 14.45 17.34 0.06
CA PHE A 582 14.67 15.97 0.49
C PHE A 582 13.64 15.49 1.52
N LYS A 583 13.49 14.17 1.60
CA LYS A 583 12.57 13.53 2.55
C LYS A 583 13.28 13.08 3.82
N LEU A 584 12.66 13.32 4.98
CA LEU A 584 13.09 12.81 6.28
C LEU A 584 12.45 11.44 6.60
N PRO A 585 13.12 10.57 7.38
CA PRO A 585 12.64 9.21 7.64
C PRO A 585 11.36 9.19 8.49
N VAL A 586 11.19 10.17 9.36
CA VAL A 586 9.99 10.44 10.17
C VAL A 586 9.78 11.95 10.25
N THR A 587 8.56 12.38 10.59
CA THR A 587 8.27 13.79 10.92
C THR A 587 8.95 14.11 12.27
N PRO A 588 9.82 15.12 12.36
CA PRO A 588 10.33 15.60 13.65
C PRO A 588 9.20 16.25 14.47
N THR A 589 9.24 16.07 15.78
CA THR A 589 8.30 16.68 16.75
C THR A 589 8.90 17.88 17.48
N ASP A 590 10.09 18.32 17.05
CA ASP A 590 10.88 19.41 17.63
C ASP A 590 11.67 20.12 16.52
N ALA A 591 12.35 21.22 16.84
CA ALA A 591 13.19 21.98 15.93
C ALA A 591 14.25 21.09 15.25
N ILE A 592 14.49 21.32 13.97
CA ILE A 592 15.42 20.50 13.16
C ILE A 592 16.72 21.27 13.01
N LEU A 593 17.83 20.64 13.39
CA LEU A 593 19.16 21.22 13.28
C LEU A 593 19.86 20.63 12.06
N VAL A 594 20.28 21.49 11.14
CA VAL A 594 20.94 21.11 9.88
C VAL A 594 22.33 21.74 9.84
N GLN A 595 23.34 20.94 9.56
CA GLN A 595 24.71 21.39 9.35
C GLN A 595 24.98 21.45 7.85
N ILE A 596 25.51 22.57 7.36
CA ILE A 596 25.85 22.78 5.95
C ILE A 596 27.33 23.14 5.86
N GLU A 597 28.10 22.35 5.12
CA GLU A 597 29.52 22.62 4.87
C GLU A 597 29.68 23.34 3.54
N VAL A 598 30.36 24.49 3.60
CA VAL A 598 30.56 25.44 2.51
C VAL A 598 32.06 25.72 2.31
N GLU A 599 32.41 26.42 1.24
CA GLU A 599 33.78 26.84 0.98
C GLU A 599 34.24 28.01 1.87
N ASP A 600 33.39 29.01 2.09
CA ASP A 600 33.61 30.13 3.02
C ASP A 600 32.26 30.53 3.66
N THR A 601 32.25 30.77 4.97
CA THR A 601 31.07 31.25 5.71
C THR A 601 30.90 32.77 5.73
N GLN A 602 31.80 33.55 5.11
CA GLN A 602 31.59 34.98 4.89
C GLN A 602 30.38 35.25 3.97
N VAL A 603 30.08 34.33 3.05
CA VAL A 603 28.87 34.34 2.22
C VAL A 603 27.75 33.60 2.93
N LEU A 604 26.95 34.32 3.72
CA LEU A 604 25.79 33.76 4.41
C LEU A 604 24.55 33.76 3.50
N PRO A 605 23.94 32.59 3.21
CA PRO A 605 22.67 32.53 2.50
C PRO A 605 21.50 32.91 3.42
N THR A 606 20.47 33.53 2.85
CA THR A 606 19.13 33.51 3.43
C THR A 606 18.49 32.16 3.09
N ILE A 607 17.89 31.48 4.07
CA ILE A 607 17.26 30.17 3.88
C ILE A 607 15.80 30.22 4.34
N LEU A 608 14.89 29.77 3.46
CA LEU A 608 13.50 29.47 3.79
C LEU A 608 13.30 27.95 3.74
N ALA A 609 12.72 27.37 4.78
CA ALA A 609 12.43 25.95 4.90
C ALA A 609 10.90 25.73 4.89
N ASN A 610 10.37 25.13 3.82
CA ASN A 610 8.92 25.08 3.54
C ASN A 610 8.24 26.45 3.79
N ASP A 611 8.80 27.50 3.17
CA ASP A 611 8.38 28.91 3.27
C ASP A 611 8.50 29.59 4.65
N VAL A 612 9.02 28.89 5.67
CA VAL A 612 9.33 29.45 7.00
C VAL A 612 10.80 29.88 7.08
N PRO A 613 11.14 31.10 7.56
CA PRO A 613 12.54 31.53 7.72
C PRO A 613 13.34 30.64 8.68
N ALA A 614 14.56 30.28 8.29
CA ALA A 614 15.50 29.52 9.09
C ALA A 614 16.60 30.40 9.70
N THR A 615 17.06 30.06 10.91
CA THR A 615 18.16 30.79 11.57
C THR A 615 19.51 30.21 11.14
N VAL A 616 20.27 30.96 10.35
CA VAL A 616 21.61 30.58 9.87
C VAL A 616 22.69 31.19 10.77
N THR A 617 23.59 30.36 11.31
CA THR A 617 24.69 30.78 12.21
C THR A 617 26.02 30.11 11.79
N PRO A 618 27.10 30.86 11.54
CA PRO A 618 28.41 30.26 11.27
C PRO A 618 29.01 29.63 12.54
N MET A 619 29.57 28.42 12.40
CA MET A 619 30.24 27.64 13.47
C MET A 619 31.76 27.56 13.29
N SER A 620 32.23 27.63 12.05
CA SER A 620 33.65 27.73 11.66
C SER A 620 33.72 28.44 10.30
N GLY A 621 34.92 28.69 9.77
CA GLY A 621 35.10 29.29 8.43
C GLY A 621 34.54 28.46 7.26
N THR A 622 34.10 27.22 7.48
CA THR A 622 33.55 26.33 6.44
C THR A 622 32.24 25.63 6.85
N LEU A 623 31.68 25.92 8.03
CA LEU A 623 30.52 25.21 8.57
C LEU A 623 29.44 26.17 9.07
N LEU A 624 28.26 26.08 8.47
CA LEU A 624 27.04 26.74 8.92
C LEU A 624 26.18 25.77 9.73
N ARG A 625 25.54 26.27 10.78
CA ARG A 625 24.41 25.62 11.44
C ARG A 625 23.14 26.36 11.04
N VAL A 626 22.13 25.62 10.65
CA VAL A 626 20.82 26.12 10.22
C VAL A 626 19.79 25.50 11.15
N GLU A 627 19.17 26.33 11.98
CA GLU A 627 18.11 25.94 12.90
C GLU A 627 16.75 26.19 12.25
N LEU A 628 16.02 25.10 12.03
CA LEU A 628 14.68 25.10 11.45
C LEU A 628 13.65 25.08 12.59
N PRO A 629 12.79 26.10 12.71
CA PRO A 629 11.85 26.21 13.82
C PRO A 629 10.77 25.12 13.78
N ARG A 630 10.04 24.91 14.89
CA ARG A 630 9.01 23.86 15.02
C ARG A 630 7.84 24.05 14.05
N GLU A 631 7.67 25.27 13.58
CA GLU A 631 6.65 25.74 12.65
C GLU A 631 6.92 25.31 11.19
N VAL A 632 8.05 24.65 10.89
CA VAL A 632 8.35 24.10 9.55
C VAL A 632 7.44 22.89 9.25
N PHE A 633 6.29 23.16 8.62
CA PHE A 633 5.30 22.15 8.26
C PHE A 633 5.83 21.16 7.19
N LEU A 634 6.11 19.91 7.58
CA LEU A 634 6.60 18.87 6.65
C LEU A 634 5.47 18.02 6.04
N THR A 635 4.93 18.43 4.90
CA THR A 635 4.03 17.57 4.11
C THR A 635 4.76 16.30 3.67
N ASN A 636 4.23 15.11 3.99
CA ASN A 636 4.80 13.80 3.62
C ASN A 636 6.28 13.58 4.06
N ASN A 637 6.72 14.25 5.13
CA ASN A 637 8.11 14.37 5.61
C ASN A 637 9.07 15.06 4.64
N ILE A 638 8.57 15.85 3.67
CA ILE A 638 9.40 16.57 2.70
C ILE A 638 9.83 17.91 3.29
N LEU A 639 11.13 18.13 3.32
CA LEU A 639 11.78 19.40 3.63
C LEU A 639 12.34 19.98 2.33
N ARG A 640 11.78 21.12 1.91
CA ARG A 640 12.32 21.99 0.86
C ARG A 640 13.09 23.12 1.53
N MET A 641 14.29 23.41 1.03
CA MET A 641 15.12 24.52 1.48
C MET A 641 15.41 25.41 0.27
N HIS A 642 14.83 26.61 0.26
CA HIS A 642 15.14 27.64 -0.74
C HIS A 642 16.30 28.48 -0.22
N PHE A 643 17.40 28.53 -0.99
CA PHE A 643 18.59 29.32 -0.69
C PHE A 643 18.59 30.58 -1.56
N LEU A 644 18.91 31.73 -0.96
CA LEU A 644 19.19 32.98 -1.65
C LEU A 644 20.57 33.49 -1.22
N VAL A 645 21.47 33.68 -2.17
CA VAL A 645 22.83 34.17 -1.94
C VAL A 645 22.90 35.65 -2.31
N PRO A 646 23.15 36.57 -1.36
CA PRO A 646 23.01 38.01 -1.60
C PRO A 646 24.17 38.62 -2.39
N ARG A 647 25.36 38.00 -2.36
CA ARG A 647 26.58 38.38 -3.09
C ARG A 647 27.49 37.15 -3.26
N ASP A 648 28.32 37.19 -4.29
CA ASP A 648 29.33 36.17 -4.62
C ASP A 648 28.73 34.76 -4.84
N GLU A 649 29.56 33.74 -5.08
CA GLU A 649 29.10 32.36 -5.27
C GLU A 649 29.16 31.54 -3.97
N MET A 650 28.15 30.70 -3.74
CA MET A 650 28.10 29.76 -2.61
C MET A 650 28.39 28.34 -3.10
N LYS A 651 29.58 27.81 -2.79
CA LYS A 651 29.90 26.39 -3.02
C LYS A 651 29.50 25.55 -1.80
N LEU A 652 28.45 24.74 -1.95
CA LEU A 652 27.93 23.84 -0.93
C LEU A 652 28.47 22.42 -1.17
N ARG A 653 29.21 21.90 -0.19
CA ARG A 653 29.90 20.61 -0.25
C ARG A 653 29.12 19.49 0.43
N HIS A 654 28.49 19.79 1.57
CA HIS A 654 27.79 18.81 2.38
C HIS A 654 26.54 19.35 3.09
N ILE A 655 25.55 18.49 3.31
CA ILE A 655 24.44 18.70 4.27
C ILE A 655 24.39 17.51 5.23
N LEU A 656 24.18 17.75 6.52
CA LEU A 656 23.87 16.74 7.52
C LEU A 656 22.67 17.21 8.34
N VAL A 657 21.63 16.37 8.44
CA VAL A 657 20.52 16.61 9.37
C VAL A 657 20.91 15.98 10.71
N GLU A 658 21.05 16.80 11.76
CA GLU A 658 21.33 16.30 13.11
C GLU A 658 20.18 15.37 13.56
N PRO A 659 20.46 14.30 14.32
CA PRO A 659 19.39 13.48 14.87
C PRO A 659 18.54 14.29 15.87
N PRO A 660 17.21 14.14 15.86
CA PRO A 660 16.37 14.68 16.93
C PRO A 660 16.85 14.11 18.28
N PRO A 661 16.79 14.90 19.37
CA PRO A 661 17.31 14.49 20.66
C PRO A 661 16.71 13.15 21.10
N ILE A 662 17.57 12.22 21.52
CA ILE A 662 17.16 10.83 21.80
C ILE A 662 16.28 10.78 23.06
N VAL A 663 14.97 10.87 22.85
CA VAL A 663 13.97 10.47 23.84
C VAL A 663 14.12 8.97 24.05
N ARG A 664 14.57 8.56 25.24
CA ARG A 664 14.65 7.13 25.59
C ARG A 664 13.24 6.56 25.60
N THR A 665 13.03 5.44 24.92
CA THR A 665 11.77 4.69 24.99
C THR A 665 11.45 4.38 26.46
N PRO A 666 10.26 4.76 26.97
CA PRO A 666 9.95 4.56 28.38
C PRO A 666 9.79 3.08 28.70
N GLN A 667 10.05 2.74 29.97
CA GLN A 667 9.88 1.39 30.47
C GLN A 667 8.39 1.05 30.58
N ALA A 668 8.05 -0.22 30.39
CA ALA A 668 6.69 -0.74 30.48
C ALA A 668 6.19 -0.87 31.93
N GLU A 669 7.12 -0.99 32.87
CA GLU A 669 6.82 -1.16 34.30
C GLU A 669 6.41 0.16 34.95
N GLY A 670 5.37 0.09 35.79
CA GLY A 670 4.76 1.26 36.41
C GLY A 670 3.75 1.96 35.51
N LYS A 671 2.76 2.61 36.12
CA LYS A 671 1.66 3.28 35.42
C LYS A 671 2.14 4.39 34.48
N GLN A 672 1.95 4.16 33.18
CA GLN A 672 2.17 5.14 32.12
C GLN A 672 0.93 6.04 31.99
N LEU A 673 1.13 7.36 31.99
CA LEU A 673 0.07 8.36 31.83
C LEU A 673 0.19 9.05 30.47
N PHE A 674 -0.93 9.18 29.75
CA PHE A 674 -0.97 9.76 28.40
C PHE A 674 -1.60 11.15 28.33
N SER A 675 -1.93 11.72 29.49
CA SER A 675 -2.21 13.15 29.65
C SER A 675 -0.98 13.99 29.29
N SER A 676 -1.18 15.23 28.85
CA SER A 676 -0.10 16.19 28.59
C SER A 676 0.91 16.27 29.75
N GLY A 677 2.21 16.21 29.43
CA GLY A 677 3.32 16.08 30.40
C GLY A 677 3.49 14.69 31.05
N GLY A 678 2.66 13.70 30.70
CA GLY A 678 2.65 12.37 31.30
C GLY A 678 3.79 11.45 30.86
N THR A 679 4.10 10.46 31.71
CA THR A 679 5.20 9.48 31.53
C THR A 679 5.09 8.65 30.24
N GLY A 680 3.86 8.37 29.80
CA GLY A 680 3.59 7.54 28.63
C GLY A 680 3.73 8.26 27.29
N ILE A 681 3.82 9.59 27.24
CA ILE A 681 3.89 10.33 25.96
C ILE A 681 5.03 9.84 25.07
N ALA A 682 6.20 9.55 25.67
CA ALA A 682 7.37 9.04 24.96
C ALA A 682 7.23 7.63 24.36
N ALA A 683 6.10 6.94 24.63
CA ALA A 683 5.76 5.65 24.03
C ALA A 683 4.83 5.77 22.81
N LEU A 684 4.22 6.93 22.57
CA LEU A 684 3.26 7.14 21.49
C LEU A 684 3.96 7.07 20.13
N GLY A 685 3.53 6.13 19.28
CA GLY A 685 3.95 6.00 17.89
C GLY A 685 3.02 6.73 16.93
N SER A 686 2.77 6.13 15.76
CA SER A 686 1.79 6.61 14.80
C SER A 686 0.35 6.43 15.29
N GLY A 687 -0.59 7.25 14.79
CA GLY A 687 -2.03 7.10 15.03
C GLY A 687 -2.56 7.77 16.29
N TRP A 688 -1.81 8.69 16.91
CA TRP A 688 -2.22 9.40 18.12
C TRP A 688 -2.39 10.91 17.88
N SER A 689 -3.28 11.55 18.62
CA SER A 689 -3.44 13.00 18.65
C SER A 689 -2.31 13.69 19.42
N GLN A 690 -2.38 15.02 19.52
CA GLN A 690 -1.66 15.72 20.58
C GLN A 690 -2.22 15.27 21.95
N PRO A 691 -1.38 15.06 22.98
CA PRO A 691 -1.83 14.75 24.34
C PRO A 691 -2.64 15.89 24.97
N GLU A 692 -3.89 15.60 25.32
CA GLU A 692 -4.81 16.50 26.02
C GLU A 692 -4.59 16.38 27.56
N PRO A 693 -5.16 17.26 28.41
CA PRO A 693 -4.92 17.23 29.87
C PRO A 693 -5.35 15.94 30.59
N TRP A 694 -6.10 15.05 29.93
CA TRP A 694 -6.62 13.79 30.49
C TRP A 694 -6.04 12.53 29.83
N GLY A 695 -5.48 12.62 28.63
CA GLY A 695 -5.14 11.46 27.79
C GLY A 695 -4.93 11.84 26.33
N CYS A 696 -4.93 10.85 25.44
CA CYS A 696 -4.66 11.05 24.01
C CYS A 696 -5.64 10.25 23.13
N TRP A 697 -6.19 10.86 22.07
CA TRP A 697 -7.09 10.18 21.14
C TRP A 697 -6.33 9.38 20.08
N MET A 698 -6.87 8.21 19.75
CA MET A 698 -6.53 7.46 18.56
C MET A 698 -7.06 8.16 17.31
N LEU A 699 -6.31 8.10 16.20
CA LEU A 699 -6.64 8.72 14.91
C LEU A 699 -6.67 7.67 13.79
N GLY A 700 -7.78 7.57 13.07
CA GLY A 700 -7.95 6.65 11.94
C GLY A 700 -8.14 5.19 12.37
N ASP A 701 -7.52 4.27 11.64
CA ASP A 701 -7.81 2.83 11.72
C ASP A 701 -6.75 2.02 12.51
N GLU A 702 -5.60 2.61 12.83
CA GLU A 702 -4.56 1.98 13.66
C GLU A 702 -3.78 3.02 14.46
N ALA A 703 -3.49 2.73 15.74
CA ALA A 703 -2.45 3.42 16.48
C ALA A 703 -1.48 2.48 17.18
N GLN A 704 -0.22 2.91 17.30
CA GLN A 704 0.87 2.10 17.82
C GLN A 704 1.46 2.71 19.10
N LEU A 705 1.68 1.87 20.09
CA LEU A 705 2.42 2.18 21.32
C LEU A 705 3.72 1.37 21.32
N VAL A 706 4.84 1.97 21.73
CA VAL A 706 6.14 1.30 21.82
C VAL A 706 6.71 1.46 23.22
N LEU A 707 6.77 0.34 23.95
CA LEU A 707 7.34 0.24 25.30
C LEU A 707 8.50 -0.76 25.31
N HIS A 708 9.34 -0.68 26.34
CA HIS A 708 10.38 -1.69 26.63
C HIS A 708 10.13 -2.32 28.01
N SER A 709 10.06 -3.64 28.12
CA SER A 709 9.83 -4.31 29.41
C SER A 709 11.12 -4.93 29.98
N ASN A 710 11.25 -4.87 31.31
CA ASN A 710 12.30 -5.55 32.07
C ASN A 710 11.90 -6.98 32.51
N TYR A 711 10.87 -7.57 31.87
CA TYR A 711 10.33 -8.89 32.16
C TYR A 711 10.53 -9.92 31.02
N PRO A 712 11.78 -10.18 30.58
CA PRO A 712 12.04 -11.11 29.47
C PRO A 712 11.58 -12.53 29.79
N GLY A 713 10.99 -13.22 28.81
CA GLY A 713 10.59 -14.64 28.91
C GLY A 713 9.40 -14.93 29.84
N CYS A 714 8.74 -13.89 30.36
CA CYS A 714 7.53 -14.02 31.18
C CYS A 714 6.28 -13.74 30.33
N ASP A 715 5.17 -14.44 30.60
CA ASP A 715 3.87 -13.99 30.10
C ASP A 715 3.51 -12.69 30.83
N LEU A 716 2.96 -11.71 30.12
CA LEU A 716 2.59 -10.42 30.67
C LEU A 716 1.08 -10.21 30.65
N VAL A 717 0.60 -9.34 31.54
CA VAL A 717 -0.74 -8.77 31.49
C VAL A 717 -0.57 -7.26 31.31
N VAL A 718 -1.27 -6.71 30.33
CA VAL A 718 -1.39 -5.27 30.11
C VAL A 718 -2.77 -4.86 30.60
N GLU A 719 -2.83 -3.87 31.49
CA GLU A 719 -4.08 -3.27 31.96
C GLU A 719 -4.05 -1.77 31.73
N GLY A 720 -5.20 -1.13 31.60
CA GLY A 720 -5.26 0.31 31.37
C GLY A 720 -6.66 0.89 31.43
N TYR A 721 -6.75 2.19 31.19
CA TYR A 721 -7.99 2.94 31.13
C TYR A 721 -8.08 3.70 29.81
N ALA A 722 -9.27 3.69 29.19
CA ALA A 722 -9.55 4.38 27.94
C ALA A 722 -11.00 4.92 27.88
N LYS A 723 -11.21 5.93 27.04
CA LYS A 723 -12.51 6.50 26.68
C LYS A 723 -12.98 5.95 25.33
N GLY A 724 -14.29 5.81 25.12
CA GLY A 724 -14.87 5.23 23.91
C GLY A 724 -15.68 6.23 23.08
N PHE A 725 -15.20 6.56 21.88
CA PHE A 725 -15.95 7.26 20.85
C PHE A 725 -16.53 6.24 19.86
N VAL A 726 -17.83 6.34 19.56
CA VAL A 726 -18.59 5.28 18.88
C VAL A 726 -19.65 5.89 17.97
N ARG A 727 -19.77 5.38 16.75
CA ARG A 727 -20.77 5.80 15.76
C ARG A 727 -22.19 5.40 16.21
N PRO A 728 -23.13 6.34 16.43
CA PRO A 728 -24.52 6.00 16.68
C PRO A 728 -25.12 5.24 15.48
N PRO A 729 -26.00 4.23 15.68
CA PRO A 729 -26.67 3.87 16.93
C PRO A 729 -25.92 2.84 17.81
N ALA A 730 -24.66 2.50 17.51
CA ALA A 730 -23.91 1.53 18.31
C ALA A 730 -23.59 2.09 19.71
N SER A 731 -23.78 1.26 20.75
CA SER A 731 -23.50 1.63 22.14
C SER A 731 -22.07 1.33 22.59
N ARG A 732 -21.27 0.64 21.76
CA ARG A 732 -19.87 0.27 22.02
C ARG A 732 -19.08 0.08 20.72
N THR A 733 -17.78 0.36 20.77
CA THR A 733 -16.77 -0.04 19.77
C THR A 733 -16.01 -1.27 20.26
N VAL A 734 -15.45 -2.06 19.34
CA VAL A 734 -14.52 -3.15 19.64
C VAL A 734 -13.13 -2.75 19.14
N ILE A 735 -12.13 -2.87 20.02
CA ILE A 735 -10.74 -2.58 19.75
C ILE A 735 -9.99 -3.91 19.70
N SER A 736 -9.50 -4.27 18.52
CA SER A 736 -8.58 -5.40 18.33
C SER A 736 -7.17 -4.99 18.73
N VAL A 737 -6.41 -5.92 19.30
CA VAL A 737 -5.03 -5.67 19.76
C VAL A 737 -4.07 -6.68 19.15
N THR A 738 -2.98 -6.18 18.57
CA THR A 738 -1.82 -7.00 18.19
C THR A 738 -0.59 -6.54 18.97
N VAL A 739 0.31 -7.48 19.27
CA VAL A 739 1.63 -7.19 19.84
C VAL A 739 2.71 -7.79 18.95
N ASN A 740 3.68 -6.97 18.57
CA ASN A 740 4.77 -7.34 17.66
C ASN A 740 4.30 -8.00 16.35
N GLY A 741 3.11 -7.60 15.86
CA GLY A 741 2.48 -8.10 14.63
C GLY A 741 1.58 -9.33 14.80
N MET A 742 1.45 -9.89 16.00
CA MET A 742 0.60 -11.05 16.30
C MET A 742 -0.63 -10.64 17.10
N ALA A 743 -1.82 -11.11 16.73
CA ALA A 743 -3.05 -10.82 17.47
C ALA A 743 -3.02 -11.44 18.87
N VAL A 744 -3.30 -10.63 19.90
CA VAL A 744 -3.32 -11.07 21.33
C VAL A 744 -4.71 -11.06 21.95
N GLY A 745 -5.65 -10.31 21.37
CA GLY A 745 -7.02 -10.26 21.87
C GLY A 745 -7.80 -9.07 21.32
N HIS A 746 -8.93 -8.78 21.96
CA HIS A 746 -9.73 -7.58 21.73
C HIS A 746 -10.44 -7.19 23.03
N PHE A 747 -10.84 -5.93 23.16
CA PHE A 747 -11.71 -5.44 24.22
C PHE A 747 -12.78 -4.51 23.63
N ALA A 748 -13.80 -4.16 24.43
CA ALA A 748 -14.87 -3.27 24.00
C ALA A 748 -14.95 -2.03 24.91
N LEU A 749 -15.14 -0.87 24.28
CA LEU A 749 -15.37 0.40 24.98
C LEU A 749 -16.79 0.87 24.67
N ASN A 750 -17.58 1.21 25.69
CA ASN A 750 -18.90 1.79 25.50
C ASN A 750 -18.79 3.25 25.05
N ALA A 751 -19.86 3.78 24.46
CA ALA A 751 -20.00 5.18 24.06
C ALA A 751 -20.03 6.12 25.29
N SER A 752 -18.88 6.34 25.92
CA SER A 752 -18.70 7.25 27.05
C SER A 752 -17.29 7.83 27.11
N PHE A 753 -17.25 9.10 27.55
CA PHE A 753 -16.04 9.83 27.90
C PHE A 753 -15.59 9.59 29.36
N ASP A 754 -16.24 8.70 30.10
CA ASP A 754 -15.73 8.18 31.37
C ASP A 754 -14.53 7.23 31.15
N ASP A 755 -13.68 7.07 32.16
CA ASP A 755 -12.53 6.17 32.12
C ASP A 755 -12.99 4.71 32.26
N GLN A 756 -12.89 3.93 31.19
CA GLN A 756 -13.29 2.52 31.14
C GLN A 756 -12.06 1.61 31.18
N PRO A 757 -12.03 0.57 32.04
CA PRO A 757 -10.88 -0.32 32.13
C PRO A 757 -10.80 -1.29 30.95
N PHE A 758 -9.59 -1.59 30.48
CA PHE A 758 -9.29 -2.65 29.52
C PHE A 758 -8.11 -3.50 30.00
N HIS A 759 -8.02 -4.75 29.54
CA HIS A 759 -6.84 -5.59 29.74
C HIS A 759 -6.67 -6.62 28.62
N PHE A 760 -5.45 -7.14 28.46
CA PHE A 760 -5.13 -8.29 27.62
C PHE A 760 -3.85 -9.00 28.09
N SER A 761 -3.70 -10.30 27.76
CA SER A 761 -2.46 -11.04 28.00
C SER A 761 -1.51 -10.93 26.80
N VAL A 762 -0.20 -10.90 27.05
CA VAL A 762 0.84 -11.01 26.02
C VAL A 762 1.67 -12.28 26.30
N PRO A 763 1.61 -13.30 25.44
CA PRO A 763 2.44 -14.49 25.58
C PRO A 763 3.94 -14.17 25.47
N LYS A 764 4.77 -14.81 26.29
CA LYS A 764 6.23 -14.65 26.27
C LYS A 764 6.87 -14.95 24.91
N GLU A 765 6.23 -15.77 24.07
CA GLU A 765 6.69 -16.10 22.72
C GLU A 765 6.70 -14.87 21.79
N LEU A 766 5.95 -13.81 22.12
CA LEU A 766 5.97 -12.54 21.39
C LEU A 766 7.10 -11.60 21.87
N LEU A 767 7.74 -11.91 22.99
CA LEU A 767 8.87 -11.18 23.57
C LEU A 767 10.19 -11.75 23.06
N ASN A 768 10.55 -11.34 21.84
CA ASN A 768 11.88 -11.55 21.28
C ASN A 768 12.99 -11.02 22.21
N ARG A 769 14.24 -11.43 21.98
CA ARG A 769 15.44 -11.11 22.82
C ARG A 769 15.69 -9.61 23.12
N THR A 770 14.93 -8.70 22.51
CA THR A 770 15.00 -7.24 22.71
C THR A 770 13.98 -6.71 23.73
N ALA A 771 13.04 -7.52 24.23
CA ALA A 771 12.00 -7.16 25.20
C ALA A 771 11.13 -5.92 24.85
N VAL A 772 11.07 -5.55 23.57
CA VAL A 772 10.23 -4.46 23.05
C VAL A 772 8.79 -4.93 22.87
N LEU A 773 7.85 -4.12 23.35
CA LEU A 773 6.41 -4.24 23.17
C LEU A 773 5.95 -3.18 22.16
N ARG A 774 5.79 -3.56 20.88
CA ARG A 774 5.00 -2.77 19.92
C ARG A 774 3.55 -3.24 19.99
N ILE A 775 2.67 -2.42 20.53
CA ILE A 775 1.24 -2.71 20.71
C ILE A 775 0.46 -1.90 19.68
N SER A 776 -0.27 -2.55 18.78
CA SER A 776 -1.18 -1.88 17.84
C SER A 776 -2.63 -2.05 18.29
N PHE A 777 -3.38 -0.95 18.28
CA PHE A 777 -4.83 -0.91 18.52
C PHE A 777 -5.57 -0.62 17.21
N THR A 778 -6.59 -1.42 16.89
CA THR A 778 -7.39 -1.32 15.65
C THR A 778 -8.88 -1.36 16.00
N PRO A 779 -9.62 -0.25 15.89
CA PRO A 779 -11.06 -0.20 16.13
C PRO A 779 -11.86 -0.85 14.98
N GLN A 780 -13.07 -1.29 15.29
CA GLN A 780 -13.98 -1.90 14.31
C GLN A 780 -14.71 -0.86 13.42
N ASP A 781 -15.04 0.31 13.97
CA ASP A 781 -15.75 1.41 13.30
C ASP A 781 -15.32 2.75 13.95
N PRO A 782 -14.17 3.31 13.53
CA PRO A 782 -13.80 4.67 13.91
C PRO A 782 -14.69 5.68 13.17
N CYS A 783 -15.00 6.81 13.79
CA CYS A 783 -15.84 7.84 13.22
C CYS A 783 -15.39 9.22 13.69
N SER A 784 -15.60 10.25 12.86
CA SER A 784 -15.28 11.63 13.26
C SER A 784 -16.48 12.34 13.88
N PRO A 785 -16.27 13.29 14.81
CA PRO A 785 -17.33 14.17 15.27
C PRO A 785 -18.05 14.89 14.11
N GLN A 786 -17.35 15.17 13.00
CA GLN A 786 -17.95 15.71 11.78
C GLN A 786 -18.89 14.72 11.08
N GLU A 787 -18.48 13.46 10.87
CA GLU A 787 -19.32 12.42 10.25
C GLU A 787 -20.63 12.17 10.99
N ILE A 788 -20.60 12.23 12.33
CA ILE A 788 -21.78 12.00 13.18
C ILE A 788 -22.48 13.31 13.61
N GLY A 789 -22.11 14.45 13.01
CA GLY A 789 -22.77 15.74 13.21
C GLY A 789 -22.60 16.38 14.59
N MET A 790 -21.62 15.92 15.39
CA MET A 790 -21.32 16.40 16.74
C MET A 790 -20.33 17.58 16.79
N GLY A 791 -19.68 17.93 15.68
CA GLY A 791 -18.80 19.10 15.61
C GLY A 791 -18.17 19.30 14.22
N SER A 792 -17.23 20.24 14.11
CA SER A 792 -16.44 20.47 12.88
C SER A 792 -15.09 19.72 12.90
N ASP A 793 -14.87 18.80 13.84
CA ASP A 793 -13.64 18.05 14.00
C ASP A 793 -13.61 16.84 13.04
N PRO A 794 -12.71 16.81 12.05
CA PRO A 794 -12.64 15.76 11.03
C PRO A 794 -11.88 14.50 11.50
N ARG A 795 -11.26 14.52 12.69
CA ARG A 795 -10.46 13.41 13.19
C ARG A 795 -11.33 12.16 13.36
N LEU A 796 -10.99 11.06 12.69
CA LEU A 796 -11.59 9.74 12.94
C LEU A 796 -11.13 9.24 14.32
N LEU A 797 -12.05 9.15 15.30
CA LEU A 797 -11.79 8.74 16.67
C LEU A 797 -12.39 7.36 16.97
N SER A 798 -11.83 6.65 17.95
CA SER A 798 -12.54 5.52 18.59
C SER A 798 -12.08 5.23 20.01
N LEU A 799 -10.76 5.10 20.23
CA LEU A 799 -10.16 4.92 21.56
C LEU A 799 -9.50 6.21 22.04
N GLY A 800 -9.72 6.61 23.30
CA GLY A 800 -8.98 7.68 23.96
C GLY A 800 -8.14 7.10 25.10
N LEU A 801 -6.83 6.97 24.93
CA LEU A 801 -5.94 6.32 25.89
C LEU A 801 -5.65 7.26 27.08
N VAL A 802 -5.93 6.79 28.29
CA VAL A 802 -5.75 7.57 29.54
C VAL A 802 -4.47 7.11 30.26
N SER A 803 -4.39 5.80 30.53
CA SER A 803 -3.23 5.19 31.19
C SER A 803 -3.11 3.69 30.87
N LEU A 804 -1.90 3.15 31.03
CA LEU A 804 -1.56 1.75 30.80
C LEU A 804 -0.46 1.31 31.76
N GLU A 805 -0.52 0.07 32.24
CA GLU A 805 0.51 -0.53 33.11
C GLU A 805 0.74 -1.99 32.70
N VAL A 806 1.97 -2.48 32.84
CA VAL A 806 2.36 -3.83 32.41
C VAL A 806 2.88 -4.64 33.60
N PHE A 807 2.25 -5.79 33.82
CA PHE A 807 2.52 -6.71 34.92
C PHE A 807 3.07 -8.05 34.41
N LYS A 808 3.84 -8.74 35.25
CA LYS A 808 4.07 -10.19 35.07
C LYS A 808 2.78 -10.94 35.37
N LYS A 809 2.45 -11.91 34.52
CA LYS A 809 1.43 -12.91 34.81
C LYS A 809 1.98 -13.89 35.86
N SER A 810 1.30 -14.00 36.99
CA SER A 810 1.64 -14.86 38.14
C SER A 810 1.25 -16.32 37.91
#